data_AF-A0A9E7KX05-F1
#
_entry.id   AF-A0A9E7KX05-F1
#
_cell.length_a   1.000
_cell.length_b   1.000
_cell.length_c   1.000
_cell.angle_alpha   90.00
_cell.angle_beta   90.00
_cell.angle_gamma   90.00
#
_symmetry.space_group_name_H-M   'P 1'
#
loop_
_entity.id
_entity.type
_entity.pdbx_description
1 polymer ?
#
loop_
_entity_poly.entity_id
_entity_poly.type
_entity_poly.pdbx_seq_one_letter_code
_entity_poly.pdbx_strand_id
1 'polypeptide(L)'
;MAMGVSVRGSVVRHPFPPSTSPWFSSCLRRAVSGIASSSRVSQGPDVRGEEGSEHKWLLASRRERSKKILHSTWFQVKGGKTNLSHSDSHPKIGSSVEPISQESPHSSRYVSPPRQEGRTASHCTKPDKSLTHVQETCDPLLSERNAVPGQSAGSNGMPINGHDIGTSSDTIPPVEGLHKVVDQKQLARVYDKVIVVDNVSTAKQVARLLTTKYKNFIHACDTEVAKIDVMSETPVGHGELICFSIYSGPLADFGNGKSCIWVDVLDGGRNVLKEFIPFFEDSSIKKVWHNYSFDSHVLGNCDIKLSGFHADTMHLARLFDSSRRANGGYSLEALTNDRKIMSSDDELKMGKITMKSIFGKRKLKKDGSEGKLITLAPVDVLQREERISWICYSALDSISTFKLFDNLKAKLELEPWTLDDTPRGTMYDFYEEYWRPFCVLLVQMESEGMLVDRSYLSEIEKLAITEKQIASDKFRKWASKHCPDAKYMNVGSDAQIRQLFFGDTLRNNTNKCENDQDKCLSKPKSFKVPNTENVIENGRKSPSKYRTIVLNKICEELQTDMYTDSGLPSVSGDALKVFAGKVSNNQNFLIDDASYQSGSDEEVNNNHDSTKEMTEMSHVLTHDEDTSDYGTAYKAFGEGKEGRAACQAIAALCDICSIDSLISNFILPLQGNHISGVHGRIHCSLNINTETGRLSARRPNLQNQPALEKDRYKIRQAFVAGPGNSLIVADYGQLELRILAHLANCKSMLEAFRAGGDFHSRTAMNMYSHVREAVEKKRVLLEWHPQQGEDKPPVPLLKDAFGSERRKAKMLNFSIAYGKTPVGLSRDWKVSVKEAKDTVSLWYKERQEVLCWQEECKKEALKNKFVRTLLGRSRHFPLVETASNAQRRHIERAAINTPVQGSAADVAMCAMLEIDRNIRLKELGWKLLLQVHDEVILEGPTESAELAKAIVVECMSKPFYGTNFLNVDLVVDAKCAQNWYAAK
;
A
#
# COMPACT_ATOMS: atom_id res chain seq x y z
N MET A 1 -7.73 -74.09 38.51
CA MET A 1 -8.43 -73.84 37.23
C MET A 1 -8.76 -72.36 37.14
N ALA A 2 -8.65 -71.66 36.01
CA ALA A 2 -7.84 -71.94 34.81
C ALA A 2 -7.61 -70.63 34.03
N MET A 3 -6.33 -70.35 33.70
CA MET A 3 -5.78 -69.71 32.47
C MET A 3 -6.44 -68.43 31.89
N GLY A 4 -5.70 -67.37 31.54
CA GLY A 4 -4.26 -67.11 31.64
C GLY A 4 -3.92 -65.64 31.26
N VAL A 5 -2.91 -65.01 31.90
CA VAL A 5 -1.50 -64.90 31.44
C VAL A 5 -1.30 -63.73 30.43
N SER A 6 -0.80 -62.54 30.84
CA SER A 6 0.63 -62.12 31.04
C SER A 6 1.31 -61.55 29.76
N VAL A 7 2.33 -60.65 29.74
CA VAL A 7 3.08 -59.87 30.77
C VAL A 7 3.95 -58.74 30.14
N ARG A 8 4.38 -57.70 30.93
CA ARG A 8 5.51 -56.72 30.69
C ARG A 8 5.44 -55.81 29.44
N GLY A 9 6.22 -54.71 29.30
CA GLY A 9 6.99 -53.93 30.30
C GLY A 9 8.20 -53.11 29.75
N SER A 10 8.48 -51.95 30.39
CA SER A 10 9.80 -51.27 30.55
C SER A 10 10.52 -50.46 29.43
N VAL A 11 10.43 -49.12 29.51
CA VAL A 11 11.50 -48.07 29.68
C VAL A 11 12.84 -48.11 28.92
N VAL A 12 13.28 -46.93 28.39
CA VAL A 12 14.65 -46.32 28.19
C VAL A 12 14.61 -45.42 26.92
N ARG A 13 14.64 -44.06 26.98
CA ARG A 13 15.78 -43.09 27.13
C ARG A 13 16.82 -43.16 25.98
N HIS A 14 17.43 -42.11 25.42
CA HIS A 14 17.48 -40.62 25.54
C HIS A 14 18.31 -40.08 24.31
N PRO A 15 18.79 -38.81 24.18
CA PRO A 15 18.55 -37.54 24.90
C PRO A 15 18.19 -36.32 24.00
N PHE A 16 17.81 -35.19 24.62
CA PHE A 16 18.12 -33.82 24.15
C PHE A 16 18.39 -32.92 25.38
N PRO A 17 19.44 -32.07 25.38
CA PRO A 17 19.75 -31.14 26.49
C PRO A 17 19.13 -29.73 26.29
N PRO A 18 19.12 -28.84 27.31
CA PRO A 18 18.02 -27.87 27.48
C PRO A 18 18.42 -26.39 27.64
N SER A 19 17.41 -25.50 27.66
CA SER A 19 17.37 -24.32 28.54
C SER A 19 15.91 -23.90 28.85
N THR A 20 15.71 -23.07 29.88
CA THR A 20 14.39 -22.76 30.46
C THR A 20 14.36 -21.37 31.13
N SER A 21 13.23 -20.67 31.08
CA SER A 21 12.67 -19.95 32.24
C SER A 21 11.16 -19.68 32.07
N PRO A 22 10.34 -19.70 33.14
CA PRO A 22 8.93 -19.30 33.10
C PRO A 22 8.55 -18.23 34.14
N TRP A 23 7.78 -17.20 33.75
CA TRP A 23 7.21 -16.23 34.69
C TRP A 23 5.83 -15.72 34.26
N PHE A 24 4.77 -16.16 34.94
CA PHE A 24 3.48 -15.46 35.01
C PHE A 24 2.66 -15.93 36.23
N SER A 25 2.93 -15.34 37.41
CA SER A 25 2.07 -15.44 38.60
C SER A 25 2.46 -14.39 39.66
N SER A 26 1.51 -14.05 40.54
CA SER A 26 1.68 -13.28 41.79
C SER A 26 2.07 -11.79 41.69
N CYS A 27 1.07 -10.91 41.60
CA CYS A 27 0.93 -9.66 42.39
C CYS A 27 -0.46 -9.02 42.11
N LEU A 28 -1.21 -8.44 43.06
CA LEU A 28 -1.08 -8.29 44.51
C LEU A 28 -2.30 -8.89 45.23
N ARG A 29 -2.16 -9.33 46.50
CA ARG A 29 -3.27 -9.28 47.47
C ARG A 29 -2.82 -9.34 48.95
N ARG A 30 -2.56 -8.17 49.58
CA ARG A 30 -2.96 -7.85 50.99
C ARG A 30 -2.45 -6.49 51.47
N ALA A 31 -3.39 -5.68 51.96
CA ALA A 31 -3.24 -4.85 53.16
C ALA A 31 -4.54 -5.05 53.98
N VAL A 32 -4.48 -5.04 55.31
CA VAL A 32 -5.65 -5.34 56.16
C VAL A 32 -5.71 -4.45 57.39
N SER A 33 -6.67 -3.53 57.38
CA SER A 33 -7.32 -2.90 58.54
C SER A 33 -8.62 -2.23 58.04
N GLY A 34 -9.72 -2.15 58.80
CA GLY A 34 -10.02 -2.80 60.07
C GLY A 34 -11.05 -2.02 60.89
N ILE A 35 -12.34 -2.36 60.81
CA ILE A 35 -13.47 -1.94 61.67
C ILE A 35 -14.66 -2.89 61.39
N ALA A 36 -15.66 -2.98 62.29
CA ALA A 36 -16.61 -4.11 62.34
C ALA A 36 -18.11 -3.73 62.49
N SER A 37 -18.96 -4.77 62.42
CA SER A 37 -20.26 -4.98 63.13
C SER A 37 -21.63 -4.89 62.37
N SER A 38 -22.55 -5.81 62.75
CA SER A 38 -24.01 -5.94 62.42
C SER A 38 -24.42 -6.19 60.94
N SER A 39 -25.22 -7.18 60.50
CA SER A 39 -26.51 -7.85 60.91
C SER A 39 -27.77 -7.08 60.48
N ARG A 40 -28.85 -7.63 59.91
CA ARG A 40 -29.55 -8.96 59.97
C ARG A 40 -29.79 -9.55 58.54
N VAL A 41 -30.23 -10.78 58.22
CA VAL A 41 -31.22 -11.81 58.69
C VAL A 41 -32.70 -11.56 58.33
N SER A 42 -33.19 -12.28 57.30
CA SER A 42 -34.56 -12.82 57.03
C SER A 42 -34.44 -13.69 55.76
N GLN A 43 -34.81 -14.98 55.69
CA GLN A 43 -36.10 -15.68 55.84
C GLN A 43 -37.17 -15.32 54.79
N GLY A 44 -37.70 -16.34 54.11
CA GLY A 44 -38.78 -16.26 53.11
C GLY A 44 -40.18 -16.34 53.72
N PRO A 45 -41.21 -16.66 52.91
CA PRO A 45 -41.64 -18.06 52.90
C PRO A 45 -42.03 -18.65 51.52
N ASP A 46 -42.29 -19.95 51.53
CA ASP A 46 -42.92 -20.78 50.48
C ASP A 46 -44.46 -20.79 50.64
N VAL A 47 -45.22 -21.26 49.62
CA VAL A 47 -46.47 -22.07 49.68
C VAL A 47 -47.33 -21.99 48.40
N ARG A 48 -47.43 -23.15 47.70
CA ARG A 48 -48.58 -23.78 46.94
C ARG A 48 -49.40 -22.97 45.90
N GLY A 49 -49.94 -23.60 44.84
CA GLY A 49 -49.85 -25.02 44.41
C GLY A 49 -50.89 -25.38 43.32
N GLU A 50 -50.95 -26.68 42.96
CA GLU A 50 -52.01 -27.37 42.16
C GLU A 50 -52.18 -26.94 40.67
N GLU A 51 -52.58 -27.80 39.71
CA GLU A 51 -52.43 -29.27 39.52
C GLU A 51 -52.73 -29.62 38.02
N GLY A 52 -52.41 -30.84 37.53
CA GLY A 52 -52.94 -31.32 36.21
C GLY A 52 -52.09 -32.28 35.37
N SER A 53 -52.40 -33.58 35.43
CA SER A 53 -52.16 -34.69 34.46
C SER A 53 -50.92 -34.64 33.52
N GLU A 54 -49.88 -35.46 33.67
CA GLU A 54 -49.77 -36.94 33.51
C GLU A 54 -49.53 -37.49 32.07
N HIS A 55 -48.36 -38.16 31.90
CA HIS A 55 -48.18 -39.48 31.24
C HIS A 55 -48.29 -39.63 29.69
N LYS A 56 -47.63 -40.58 28.99
CA LYS A 56 -46.55 -41.56 29.32
C LYS A 56 -45.84 -42.13 28.06
N TRP A 57 -44.58 -42.56 28.24
CA TRP A 57 -43.88 -43.72 27.63
C TRP A 57 -43.53 -43.89 26.12
N LEU A 58 -42.24 -44.22 25.92
CA LEU A 58 -41.62 -45.34 25.13
C LEU A 58 -41.51 -45.36 23.58
N LEU A 59 -40.24 -45.39 23.15
CA LEU A 59 -39.59 -46.32 22.21
C LEU A 59 -40.40 -47.09 21.15
N ALA A 60 -40.01 -46.92 19.87
CA ALA A 60 -39.78 -48.04 18.95
C ALA A 60 -38.77 -47.68 17.84
N SER A 61 -37.93 -48.63 17.44
CA SER A 61 -37.00 -48.51 16.31
C SER A 61 -37.56 -49.16 15.04
N ARG A 62 -37.19 -48.68 13.85
CA ARG A 62 -37.13 -49.56 12.66
C ARG A 62 -36.10 -49.11 11.62
N ARG A 63 -35.48 -50.11 10.99
CA ARG A 63 -34.56 -50.01 9.85
C ARG A 63 -35.18 -50.66 8.61
N GLU A 64 -34.57 -50.33 7.47
CA GLU A 64 -34.25 -51.23 6.33
C GLU A 64 -35.22 -51.47 5.15
N ARG A 65 -34.61 -51.37 3.95
CA ARG A 65 -34.90 -52.07 2.66
C ARG A 65 -36.16 -51.66 1.85
N SER A 66 -36.23 -51.84 0.52
CA SER A 66 -35.21 -51.71 -0.57
C SER A 66 -35.83 -51.96 -1.98
N LYS A 67 -35.35 -51.23 -3.01
CA LYS A 67 -35.25 -51.58 -4.46
C LYS A 67 -36.52 -51.71 -5.36
N LYS A 68 -36.27 -51.47 -6.68
CA LYS A 68 -37.06 -51.79 -7.92
C LYS A 68 -38.32 -50.92 -8.16
N ILE A 69 -38.81 -50.62 -9.38
CA ILE A 69 -38.46 -50.90 -10.82
C ILE A 69 -39.00 -49.69 -11.65
N LEU A 70 -38.42 -49.07 -12.70
CA LEU A 70 -37.80 -49.45 -14.00
C LEU A 70 -38.78 -49.42 -15.21
N HIS A 71 -38.73 -48.36 -16.06
CA HIS A 71 -39.07 -48.20 -17.51
C HIS A 71 -38.97 -46.67 -17.86
N SER A 72 -38.48 -46.10 -18.97
CA SER A 72 -38.38 -46.39 -20.44
C SER A 72 -39.71 -46.14 -21.21
N THR A 73 -39.82 -45.55 -22.42
CA THR A 73 -38.88 -45.19 -23.55
C THR A 73 -39.56 -44.14 -24.47
N TRP A 74 -38.89 -43.32 -25.33
CA TRP A 74 -38.65 -43.42 -26.81
C TRP A 74 -38.08 -42.03 -27.30
N PHE A 75 -37.10 -41.84 -28.21
CA PHE A 75 -37.03 -41.99 -29.71
C PHE A 75 -38.03 -41.13 -30.51
N GLN A 76 -37.75 -40.49 -31.68
CA GLN A 76 -36.66 -40.44 -32.70
C GLN A 76 -36.26 -38.96 -33.04
N VAL A 77 -35.20 -38.50 -33.75
CA VAL A 77 -34.11 -39.03 -34.63
C VAL A 77 -34.30 -38.90 -36.18
N LYS A 78 -33.84 -37.77 -36.80
CA LYS A 78 -33.41 -37.49 -38.23
C LYS A 78 -33.12 -35.97 -38.39
N GLY A 79 -32.21 -35.40 -39.20
CA GLY A 79 -31.18 -35.86 -40.18
C GLY A 79 -31.25 -35.03 -41.49
N GLY A 80 -30.20 -34.57 -42.19
CA GLY A 80 -28.72 -34.60 -42.04
C GLY A 80 -28.00 -34.15 -43.35
N LYS A 81 -26.65 -34.28 -43.45
CA LYS A 81 -25.76 -34.04 -44.65
C LYS A 81 -25.56 -32.56 -45.08
N THR A 82 -24.50 -32.06 -45.77
CA THR A 82 -23.11 -32.44 -46.23
C THR A 82 -22.44 -31.14 -46.80
N ASN A 83 -21.17 -30.96 -47.23
CA ASN A 83 -19.94 -31.77 -47.45
C ASN A 83 -18.67 -30.88 -47.58
N LEU A 84 -17.45 -31.46 -47.52
CA LEU A 84 -16.16 -31.02 -48.15
C LEU A 84 -15.52 -29.66 -47.73
N SER A 85 -14.20 -29.40 -47.80
CA SER A 85 -12.99 -30.19 -48.20
C SER A 85 -11.67 -29.57 -47.67
N HIS A 86 -10.65 -30.41 -47.35
CA HIS A 86 -9.16 -30.27 -47.38
C HIS A 86 -8.45 -28.94 -46.98
N SER A 87 -7.17 -28.89 -46.54
CA SER A 87 -6.05 -29.85 -46.70
C SER A 87 -5.04 -29.90 -45.52
N ASP A 88 -4.17 -30.91 -45.61
CA ASP A 88 -2.97 -31.34 -44.86
C ASP A 88 -1.94 -30.24 -44.42
N SER A 89 -0.91 -30.49 -43.58
CA SER A 89 -0.13 -31.74 -43.41
C SER A 89 0.62 -31.91 -42.07
N HIS A 90 0.91 -33.18 -41.74
CA HIS A 90 1.92 -33.63 -40.76
C HIS A 90 3.24 -34.03 -41.46
N PRO A 91 4.32 -34.29 -40.69
CA PRO A 91 4.80 -35.68 -40.67
C PRO A 91 5.05 -36.25 -39.24
N LYS A 92 5.36 -37.56 -39.19
CA LYS A 92 5.63 -38.40 -38.00
C LYS A 92 6.83 -39.34 -38.29
N ILE A 93 7.13 -40.24 -37.33
CA ILE A 93 8.00 -41.45 -37.38
C ILE A 93 9.39 -41.20 -36.73
N GLY A 94 9.96 -42.12 -35.93
CA GLY A 94 9.61 -43.53 -35.67
C GLY A 94 9.94 -44.06 -34.27
N SER A 95 10.02 -45.39 -34.11
CA SER A 95 9.89 -46.11 -32.83
C SER A 95 10.63 -47.47 -32.75
N SER A 96 11.26 -47.75 -31.61
CA SER A 96 11.68 -49.09 -31.10
C SER A 96 12.06 -48.92 -29.60
N VAL A 97 11.68 -49.72 -28.58
CA VAL A 97 11.30 -51.15 -28.38
C VAL A 97 12.47 -52.06 -27.99
N GLU A 98 12.70 -52.15 -26.66
CA GLU A 98 13.06 -53.35 -25.84
C GLU A 98 14.34 -54.20 -26.16
N PRO A 99 14.81 -55.14 -25.30
CA PRO A 99 14.16 -55.79 -24.14
C PRO A 99 14.96 -55.91 -22.81
N ILE A 100 14.31 -56.62 -21.88
CA ILE A 100 14.66 -57.01 -20.50
C ILE A 100 15.86 -57.98 -20.39
N SER A 101 16.58 -57.94 -19.26
CA SER A 101 17.14 -59.14 -18.62
C SER A 101 17.15 -59.01 -17.08
N GLN A 102 17.04 -60.15 -16.38
CA GLN A 102 17.12 -60.27 -14.91
C GLN A 102 18.47 -60.92 -14.54
N GLU A 103 18.99 -60.69 -13.32
CA GLU A 103 19.39 -61.78 -12.40
C GLU A 103 19.93 -61.32 -11.03
N SER A 104 19.96 -62.27 -10.09
CA SER A 104 20.59 -62.27 -8.76
C SER A 104 20.60 -63.75 -8.25
N PRO A 105 21.23 -64.17 -7.14
CA PRO A 105 21.95 -63.42 -6.08
C PRO A 105 23.35 -64.03 -5.74
N HIS A 106 23.69 -64.15 -4.44
CA HIS A 106 24.87 -64.78 -3.80
C HIS A 106 26.13 -63.93 -3.56
N SER A 107 27.01 -64.24 -2.58
CA SER A 107 26.80 -64.41 -1.12
C SER A 107 28.13 -64.58 -0.35
N SER A 108 28.28 -63.85 0.77
CA SER A 108 28.98 -64.25 2.02
C SER A 108 30.52 -64.49 2.12
N ARG A 109 31.12 -63.80 3.12
CA ARG A 109 31.91 -64.31 4.29
C ARG A 109 33.47 -64.45 4.26
N TYR A 110 34.07 -63.87 5.34
CA TYR A 110 35.41 -64.12 5.97
C TYR A 110 36.64 -63.64 5.13
N VAL A 111 37.87 -63.39 5.63
CA VAL A 111 38.66 -63.82 6.83
C VAL A 111 39.48 -62.63 7.46
N SER A 112 40.10 -62.80 8.64
CA SER A 112 41.11 -61.92 9.31
C SER A 112 42.01 -62.77 10.25
N PRO A 113 43.06 -62.28 11.00
CA PRO A 113 43.80 -61.00 11.00
C PRO A 113 45.23 -61.22 10.37
N PRO A 114 46.47 -60.96 10.93
CA PRO A 114 47.02 -60.33 12.17
C PRO A 114 47.60 -58.90 11.93
N ARG A 115 48.20 -58.10 12.84
CA ARG A 115 48.61 -58.14 14.29
C ARG A 115 50.11 -58.34 14.65
N GLN A 116 50.84 -57.23 14.88
CA GLN A 116 51.91 -56.97 15.89
C GLN A 116 52.15 -55.44 15.86
N GLU A 117 52.21 -54.61 16.92
CA GLU A 117 52.81 -54.60 18.29
C GLU A 117 54.21 -53.96 18.40
N GLY A 118 54.29 -52.92 19.24
CA GLY A 118 55.52 -52.20 19.65
C GLY A 118 55.19 -51.26 20.83
N ARG A 119 56.04 -51.23 21.87
CA ARG A 119 55.85 -50.45 23.13
C ARG A 119 56.82 -49.25 23.17
N THR A 120 56.66 -48.22 24.02
CA THR A 120 57.00 -48.20 25.46
C THR A 120 56.27 -47.11 26.28
N ALA A 121 56.48 -47.11 27.61
CA ALA A 121 55.94 -46.16 28.61
C ALA A 121 56.94 -44.98 28.88
N SER A 122 56.78 -44.01 29.80
CA SER A 122 56.11 -44.01 31.13
C SER A 122 55.80 -42.62 31.75
N HIS A 123 54.88 -42.63 32.74
CA HIS A 123 54.53 -41.69 33.85
C HIS A 123 55.26 -40.32 34.03
N CYS A 124 54.58 -39.24 34.47
CA CYS A 124 54.24 -39.01 35.90
C CYS A 124 53.22 -37.87 36.25
N THR A 125 52.42 -38.11 37.31
CA THR A 125 51.90 -37.21 38.39
C THR A 125 50.98 -35.97 38.18
N LYS A 126 49.98 -35.87 39.10
CA LYS A 126 49.18 -34.70 39.59
C LYS A 126 49.60 -34.38 41.07
N PRO A 127 49.08 -33.39 41.87
CA PRO A 127 47.87 -32.51 41.80
C PRO A 127 48.22 -30.99 42.08
N ASP A 128 47.45 -30.04 42.67
CA ASP A 128 46.12 -29.98 43.34
C ASP A 128 45.48 -28.53 43.40
N LYS A 129 44.30 -28.43 44.04
CA LYS A 129 43.48 -27.31 44.57
C LYS A 129 44.00 -25.85 44.77
N SER A 130 43.32 -24.89 44.12
CA SER A 130 42.41 -23.82 44.64
C SER A 130 42.64 -22.97 45.93
N LEU A 131 42.15 -21.70 45.88
CA LEU A 131 41.76 -20.74 46.98
C LEU A 131 42.91 -20.01 47.73
N THR A 132 42.79 -18.80 48.33
CA THR A 132 41.75 -17.72 48.46
C THR A 132 42.41 -16.34 48.21
N HIS A 133 41.74 -15.27 47.72
CA HIS A 133 40.96 -14.22 48.45
C HIS A 133 40.45 -13.17 47.40
N VAL A 134 39.41 -12.31 47.51
CA VAL A 134 38.57 -11.71 48.60
C VAL A 134 39.17 -10.45 49.26
N GLN A 135 38.56 -9.24 49.29
CA GLN A 135 37.24 -8.74 48.82
C GLN A 135 37.42 -7.55 47.82
N GLU A 136 36.77 -6.37 47.72
CA GLU A 136 35.75 -5.56 48.45
C GLU A 136 35.05 -4.56 47.45
N THR A 137 34.30 -3.54 47.89
CA THR A 137 33.45 -2.62 47.06
C THR A 137 33.58 -1.11 47.40
N CYS A 138 33.21 -0.18 46.48
CA CYS A 138 32.24 0.95 46.68
C CYS A 138 32.32 2.11 45.64
N ASP A 139 31.18 2.81 45.50
CA ASP A 139 30.87 4.09 44.81
C ASP A 139 30.82 5.26 45.87
N PRO A 140 30.46 6.55 45.59
CA PRO A 140 30.46 7.39 44.36
C PRO A 140 30.91 8.89 44.61
N LEU A 141 30.54 9.82 43.70
CA LEU A 141 30.16 11.27 43.90
C LEU A 141 31.17 12.47 43.84
N LEU A 142 30.68 13.57 43.19
CA LEU A 142 30.99 15.04 43.36
C LEU A 142 32.40 15.57 42.98
N SER A 143 32.65 16.87 42.67
CA SER A 143 31.80 17.98 42.14
C SER A 143 32.62 19.25 41.75
N GLU A 144 32.12 20.02 40.77
CA GLU A 144 32.22 21.50 40.60
C GLU A 144 33.56 22.30 40.54
N ARG A 145 33.63 23.16 39.49
CA ARG A 145 34.17 24.56 39.42
C ARG A 145 35.64 24.91 39.70
N ASN A 146 36.23 25.66 38.77
CA ASN A 146 36.76 27.03 39.01
C ASN A 146 36.92 27.83 37.69
N ALA A 147 37.18 29.15 37.75
CA ALA A 147 37.10 30.08 36.60
C ALA A 147 38.07 31.30 36.69
N VAL A 148 37.88 32.32 35.80
CA VAL A 148 38.47 33.71 35.80
C VAL A 148 39.91 33.83 35.21
N PRO A 149 40.40 34.94 34.57
CA PRO A 149 39.81 36.15 33.89
C PRO A 149 40.06 36.11 32.33
N GLY A 150 40.07 37.16 31.47
CA GLY A 150 39.59 38.58 31.46
C GLY A 150 40.49 39.58 30.67
N GLN A 151 39.89 40.68 30.12
CA GLN A 151 40.50 41.90 29.48
C GLN A 151 41.18 41.73 28.08
N SER A 152 41.07 42.58 27.01
CA SER A 152 40.75 44.02 26.71
C SER A 152 41.98 44.95 26.60
N ALA A 153 42.17 45.92 25.67
CA ALA A 153 41.43 46.40 24.47
C ALA A 153 42.36 47.30 23.59
N GLY A 154 41.89 47.85 22.45
CA GLY A 154 42.60 48.90 21.66
C GLY A 154 41.84 49.40 20.41
N SER A 155 41.94 50.68 20.05
CA SER A 155 41.15 51.33 18.98
C SER A 155 41.84 52.52 18.27
N ASN A 156 41.15 53.10 17.27
CA ASN A 156 41.45 54.32 16.48
C ASN A 156 42.27 54.07 15.18
N GLY A 157 41.95 54.65 14.00
CA GLY A 157 40.71 55.34 13.59
C GLY A 157 40.81 56.18 12.29
N MET A 158 39.92 55.94 11.32
CA MET A 158 39.58 56.77 10.12
C MET A 158 40.70 57.08 9.08
N PRO A 159 40.41 57.38 7.78
CA PRO A 159 39.38 58.31 7.28
C PRO A 159 38.43 57.74 6.19
N ILE A 160 37.78 58.63 5.43
CA ILE A 160 36.57 58.39 4.61
C ILE A 160 36.88 58.62 3.12
N ASN A 161 36.46 57.69 2.26
CA ASN A 161 36.07 57.81 0.83
C ASN A 161 35.80 56.37 0.30
N GLY A 162 34.87 56.07 -0.61
CA GLY A 162 33.87 56.93 -1.25
C GLY A 162 33.70 56.65 -2.74
N HIS A 163 33.14 55.50 -3.16
CA HIS A 163 32.39 55.33 -4.42
C HIS A 163 31.70 53.94 -4.55
N ASP A 164 30.67 53.90 -5.39
CA ASP A 164 30.06 52.77 -6.12
C ASP A 164 29.57 51.51 -5.38
N ILE A 165 28.24 51.46 -5.15
CA ILE A 165 27.50 50.25 -4.76
C ILE A 165 27.13 49.44 -6.01
N GLY A 166 27.94 48.45 -6.35
CA GLY A 166 27.59 47.43 -7.33
C GLY A 166 26.60 46.41 -6.76
N THR A 167 25.42 46.27 -7.37
CA THR A 167 24.38 45.33 -6.91
C THR A 167 24.66 43.90 -7.39
N SER A 168 25.39 43.13 -6.58
CA SER A 168 25.52 41.68 -6.78
C SER A 168 24.23 40.97 -6.41
N SER A 169 23.60 40.28 -7.37
CA SER A 169 22.53 39.33 -7.09
C SER A 169 23.05 38.12 -6.34
N ASP A 170 22.40 37.71 -5.25
CA ASP A 170 22.68 36.44 -4.55
C ASP A 170 22.28 35.24 -5.43
N THR A 171 23.17 34.87 -6.36
CA THR A 171 23.11 33.58 -7.02
C THR A 171 23.40 32.50 -5.99
N ILE A 172 22.35 31.80 -5.57
CA ILE A 172 22.47 30.52 -4.86
C ILE A 172 23.52 29.69 -5.62
N PRO A 173 24.62 29.26 -4.98
CA PRO A 173 25.66 28.53 -5.68
C PRO A 173 25.05 27.26 -6.28
N PRO A 174 25.43 26.87 -7.52
CA PRO A 174 24.98 25.60 -8.08
C PRO A 174 25.31 24.48 -7.10
N VAL A 175 24.35 23.58 -6.86
CA VAL A 175 24.66 22.31 -6.17
C VAL A 175 25.49 21.50 -7.14
N GLU A 176 26.82 21.71 -7.10
CA GLU A 176 27.77 20.90 -7.84
C GLU A 176 27.60 19.46 -7.40
N GLY A 177 27.09 18.64 -8.34
CA GLY A 177 26.82 17.23 -8.07
C GLY A 177 28.13 16.56 -7.68
N LEU A 178 28.20 16.11 -6.42
CA LEU A 178 29.37 15.44 -5.85
C LEU A 178 29.56 14.07 -6.52
N HIS A 179 30.05 14.08 -7.76
CA HIS A 179 30.56 12.91 -8.44
C HIS A 179 31.77 12.42 -7.64
N LYS A 180 31.51 11.52 -6.67
CA LYS A 180 32.53 10.63 -6.13
C LYS A 180 33.20 9.97 -7.34
N VAL A 181 34.44 10.33 -7.61
CA VAL A 181 35.30 9.55 -8.49
C VAL A 181 35.37 8.17 -7.86
N VAL A 182 34.80 7.17 -8.53
CA VAL A 182 34.82 5.79 -8.03
C VAL A 182 36.27 5.36 -8.01
N ASP A 183 36.83 5.11 -6.82
CA ASP A 183 38.15 4.51 -6.72
C ASP A 183 38.05 3.05 -7.20
N GLN A 184 38.34 2.86 -8.47
CA GLN A 184 38.37 1.54 -9.11
C GLN A 184 39.35 0.59 -8.43
N LYS A 185 40.38 1.10 -7.73
CA LYS A 185 41.30 0.27 -6.92
C LYS A 185 40.64 -0.18 -5.62
N GLN A 186 39.80 0.65 -5.00
CA GLN A 186 39.01 0.27 -3.83
C GLN A 186 37.90 -0.72 -4.19
N LEU A 187 37.27 -0.57 -5.37
CA LEU A 187 36.29 -1.55 -5.88
C LEU A 187 36.96 -2.88 -6.26
N ALA A 188 38.15 -2.86 -6.89
CA ALA A 188 38.90 -4.07 -7.24
C ALA A 188 39.23 -4.94 -6.02
N ARG A 189 39.52 -4.35 -4.85
CA ARG A 189 39.76 -5.07 -3.58
C ARG A 189 38.57 -5.89 -3.07
N VAL A 190 37.37 -5.69 -3.61
CA VAL A 190 36.23 -6.58 -3.32
C VAL A 190 36.46 -7.96 -3.95
N TYR A 191 37.03 -8.03 -5.15
CA TYR A 191 37.31 -9.27 -5.90
C TYR A 191 38.22 -10.23 -5.12
N ASP A 192 39.20 -9.68 -4.41
CA ASP A 192 40.14 -10.44 -3.58
C ASP A 192 39.39 -11.27 -2.52
N LYS A 193 38.26 -10.77 -2.00
CA LYS A 193 37.42 -11.44 -0.98
C LYS A 193 36.34 -12.38 -1.54
N VAL A 194 36.18 -12.46 -2.88
CA VAL A 194 35.11 -13.22 -3.56
C VAL A 194 35.61 -14.53 -4.14
N ILE A 195 34.96 -15.65 -3.82
CA ILE A 195 35.07 -16.89 -4.61
C ILE A 195 34.04 -16.87 -5.74
N VAL A 196 34.52 -17.03 -6.98
CA VAL A 196 33.68 -17.13 -8.18
C VAL A 196 33.26 -18.58 -8.37
N VAL A 197 31.97 -18.79 -8.61
CA VAL A 197 31.35 -20.11 -8.80
C VAL A 197 30.66 -20.15 -10.15
N ASP A 198 31.35 -20.70 -11.14
CA ASP A 198 30.93 -20.79 -12.55
C ASP A 198 30.63 -22.24 -13.01
N ASN A 199 30.90 -23.23 -12.16
CA ASN A 199 30.79 -24.64 -12.49
C ASN A 199 30.26 -25.48 -11.32
N VAL A 200 29.67 -26.63 -11.65
CA VAL A 200 28.97 -27.53 -10.71
C VAL A 200 29.90 -28.09 -9.62
N SER A 201 31.20 -28.29 -9.90
CA SER A 201 32.14 -28.83 -8.91
C SER A 201 32.41 -27.81 -7.80
N THR A 202 32.71 -26.55 -8.15
CA THR A 202 32.88 -25.47 -7.17
C THR A 202 31.56 -25.19 -6.44
N ALA A 203 30.43 -25.19 -7.17
CA ALA A 203 29.10 -24.97 -6.58
C ALA A 203 28.79 -26.00 -5.47
N LYS A 204 28.99 -27.29 -5.77
CA LYS A 204 28.79 -28.39 -4.82
C LYS A 204 29.69 -28.30 -3.59
N GLN A 205 30.95 -27.87 -3.74
CA GLN A 205 31.85 -27.63 -2.61
C GLN A 205 31.37 -26.48 -1.73
N VAL A 206 31.01 -25.34 -2.34
CA VAL A 206 30.61 -24.12 -1.61
C VAL A 206 29.25 -24.31 -0.93
N ALA A 207 28.25 -24.87 -1.63
CA ALA A 207 26.94 -25.18 -1.05
C ALA A 207 27.02 -26.20 0.09
N ARG A 208 27.94 -27.18 0.00
CA ARG A 208 28.23 -28.09 1.13
C ARG A 208 28.82 -27.36 2.33
N LEU A 209 29.70 -26.38 2.13
CA LEU A 209 30.27 -25.58 3.23
C LEU A 209 29.19 -24.71 3.90
N LEU A 210 28.33 -24.06 3.11
CA LEU A 210 27.16 -23.31 3.61
C LEU A 210 26.23 -24.19 4.45
N THR A 211 25.87 -25.38 3.96
CA THR A 211 24.92 -26.29 4.62
C THR A 211 25.50 -27.12 5.76
N THR A 212 26.83 -27.08 5.99
CA THR A 212 27.48 -27.84 7.07
C THR A 212 28.34 -26.97 7.98
N LYS A 213 29.57 -26.64 7.58
CA LYS A 213 30.56 -25.87 8.38
C LYS A 213 30.01 -24.50 8.82
N TYR A 214 29.26 -23.83 7.95
CA TYR A 214 28.75 -22.49 8.16
C TYR A 214 27.24 -22.41 8.39
N LYS A 215 26.55 -23.56 8.56
CA LYS A 215 25.08 -23.64 8.67
C LYS A 215 24.47 -22.71 9.73
N ASN A 216 25.20 -22.47 10.83
CA ASN A 216 24.76 -21.65 11.96
C ASN A 216 25.12 -20.16 11.82
N PHE A 217 25.77 -19.76 10.73
CA PHE A 217 26.12 -18.36 10.49
C PHE A 217 24.89 -17.57 9.99
N ILE A 218 25.06 -16.26 9.90
CA ILE A 218 24.13 -15.40 9.16
C ILE A 218 24.71 -15.21 7.76
N HIS A 219 23.87 -15.32 6.74
CA HIS A 219 24.27 -15.18 5.34
C HIS A 219 23.50 -14.01 4.73
N ALA A 220 24.19 -12.93 4.40
CA ALA A 220 23.60 -11.88 3.59
C ALA A 220 23.58 -12.34 2.12
N CYS A 221 22.43 -12.19 1.47
CA CYS A 221 22.18 -12.67 0.12
C CYS A 221 21.58 -11.55 -0.75
N ASP A 222 21.81 -11.66 -2.06
CA ASP A 222 21.44 -10.66 -3.06
C ASP A 222 21.36 -11.32 -4.46
N THR A 223 20.38 -10.92 -5.28
CA THR A 223 20.15 -11.45 -6.64
C THR A 223 20.18 -10.39 -7.74
N GLU A 224 20.89 -10.69 -8.82
CA GLU A 224 20.98 -9.84 -10.02
C GLU A 224 20.11 -10.42 -11.14
N VAL A 225 19.30 -9.58 -11.78
CA VAL A 225 18.16 -10.01 -12.60
C VAL A 225 18.09 -9.27 -13.93
N ALA A 226 18.13 -10.02 -15.03
CA ALA A 226 17.94 -9.51 -16.38
C ALA A 226 16.47 -9.58 -16.84
N LYS A 227 16.16 -8.94 -17.97
CA LYS A 227 14.86 -9.03 -18.67
C LYS A 227 13.63 -8.73 -17.79
N ILE A 228 13.73 -7.69 -16.97
CA ILE A 228 12.61 -7.12 -16.21
C ILE A 228 12.71 -5.59 -16.20
N ASP A 229 11.63 -4.89 -16.58
CA ASP A 229 11.48 -3.47 -16.29
C ASP A 229 10.93 -3.30 -14.87
N VAL A 230 11.84 -3.20 -13.90
CA VAL A 230 11.49 -2.97 -12.48
C VAL A 230 10.72 -1.67 -12.20
N MET A 231 10.39 -0.85 -13.20
CA MET A 231 9.46 0.28 -13.04
C MET A 231 8.00 -0.10 -13.31
N SER A 232 7.72 -0.91 -14.35
CA SER A 232 6.37 -1.35 -14.71
C SER A 232 6.02 -2.77 -14.26
N GLU A 233 6.99 -3.69 -14.29
CA GLU A 233 6.79 -5.12 -14.04
C GLU A 233 6.86 -5.53 -12.57
N THR A 234 6.19 -6.63 -12.24
CA THR A 234 6.23 -7.27 -10.93
C THR A 234 7.18 -8.48 -10.95
N PRO A 235 8.04 -8.71 -9.93
CA PRO A 235 8.99 -9.83 -9.96
C PRO A 235 8.31 -11.20 -9.90
N VAL A 236 7.01 -11.27 -9.56
CA VAL A 236 6.24 -12.52 -9.62
C VAL A 236 6.09 -12.94 -11.09
N GLY A 237 6.75 -14.02 -11.50
CA GLY A 237 6.71 -14.55 -12.86
C GLY A 237 7.51 -13.80 -13.92
N HIS A 238 8.26 -12.75 -13.56
CA HIS A 238 9.04 -11.92 -14.50
C HIS A 238 10.52 -11.79 -14.07
N GLY A 239 11.40 -11.60 -15.05
CA GLY A 239 12.85 -11.50 -14.85
C GLY A 239 13.57 -12.85 -14.80
N GLU A 240 14.84 -12.84 -15.23
CA GLU A 240 15.74 -14.00 -15.23
C GLU A 240 16.95 -13.76 -14.31
N LEU A 241 17.16 -14.65 -13.35
CA LEU A 241 18.33 -14.64 -12.46
C LEU A 241 19.63 -14.89 -13.24
N ILE A 242 20.56 -13.93 -13.24
CA ILE A 242 21.84 -14.02 -13.97
C ILE A 242 23.04 -14.29 -13.07
N CYS A 243 23.02 -13.81 -11.84
CA CYS A 243 23.94 -14.21 -10.77
C CYS A 243 23.34 -13.91 -9.40
N PHE A 244 23.95 -14.45 -8.35
CA PHE A 244 23.65 -14.07 -6.97
C PHE A 244 24.92 -14.04 -6.14
N SER A 245 24.91 -13.27 -5.05
CA SER A 245 26.02 -13.20 -4.10
C SER A 245 25.59 -13.62 -2.69
N ILE A 246 26.51 -14.24 -1.95
CA ILE A 246 26.31 -14.69 -0.58
C ILE A 246 27.54 -14.31 0.25
N TYR A 247 27.37 -13.41 1.22
CA TYR A 247 28.40 -13.04 2.18
C TYR A 247 28.07 -13.59 3.57
N SER A 248 29.03 -14.32 4.16
CA SER A 248 28.81 -15.07 5.41
C SER A 248 29.61 -14.50 6.60
N GLY A 249 29.91 -13.20 6.56
CA GLY A 249 30.74 -12.52 7.55
C GLY A 249 32.24 -12.83 7.45
N PRO A 250 33.10 -12.10 8.18
CA PRO A 250 34.56 -12.16 8.03
C PRO A 250 35.21 -13.45 8.57
N LEU A 251 34.46 -14.29 9.31
CA LEU A 251 34.95 -15.57 9.84
C LEU A 251 34.68 -16.76 8.90
N ALA A 252 34.04 -16.53 7.76
CA ALA A 252 33.82 -17.55 6.74
C ALA A 252 35.01 -17.64 5.78
N ASP A 253 35.34 -18.86 5.36
CA ASP A 253 36.36 -19.15 4.36
C ASP A 253 35.86 -20.31 3.48
N PHE A 254 35.55 -19.97 2.23
CA PHE A 254 35.16 -20.91 1.18
C PHE A 254 36.34 -21.36 0.31
N GLY A 255 37.53 -20.81 0.56
CA GLY A 255 38.78 -21.11 -0.12
C GLY A 255 39.70 -19.88 -0.16
N ASN A 256 40.97 -20.05 0.24
CA ASN A 256 42.00 -19.00 0.20
C ASN A 256 41.65 -17.72 0.99
N GLY A 257 40.87 -17.82 2.07
CA GLY A 257 40.45 -16.68 2.90
C GLY A 257 39.26 -15.89 2.34
N LYS A 258 38.56 -16.42 1.33
CA LYS A 258 37.43 -15.74 0.68
C LYS A 258 36.13 -16.00 1.43
N SER A 259 35.52 -14.92 1.91
CA SER A 259 34.32 -14.90 2.76
C SER A 259 33.03 -14.54 2.01
N CYS A 260 33.15 -14.00 0.80
CA CYS A 260 32.03 -13.75 -0.11
C CYS A 260 32.03 -14.76 -1.26
N ILE A 261 30.84 -15.21 -1.65
CA ILE A 261 30.58 -16.09 -2.79
C ILE A 261 29.86 -15.26 -3.85
N TRP A 262 30.24 -15.40 -5.11
CA TRP A 262 29.48 -14.90 -6.25
C TRP A 262 29.28 -16.04 -7.26
N VAL A 263 28.05 -16.26 -7.70
CA VAL A 263 27.64 -17.45 -8.46
C VAL A 263 27.09 -17.05 -9.82
N ASP A 264 27.67 -17.59 -10.89
CA ASP A 264 27.20 -17.38 -12.26
C ASP A 264 26.07 -18.35 -12.61
N VAL A 265 24.89 -17.82 -12.92
CA VAL A 265 23.72 -18.57 -13.41
C VAL A 265 23.54 -18.38 -14.92
N LEU A 266 23.99 -17.24 -15.45
CA LEU A 266 23.88 -16.82 -16.85
C LEU A 266 24.72 -17.68 -17.81
N ASP A 267 25.99 -17.90 -17.47
CA ASP A 267 26.95 -18.70 -18.24
C ASP A 267 27.27 -20.04 -17.57
N GLY A 268 27.16 -20.12 -16.22
CA GLY A 268 27.26 -21.39 -15.47
C GLY A 268 26.00 -22.27 -15.57
N GLY A 269 24.85 -21.68 -15.89
CA GLY A 269 23.59 -22.35 -16.16
C GLY A 269 22.84 -22.90 -14.94
N ARG A 270 21.58 -23.32 -15.14
CA ARG A 270 20.68 -23.81 -14.06
C ARG A 270 21.24 -24.99 -13.24
N ASN A 271 22.24 -25.73 -13.73
CA ASN A 271 22.85 -26.82 -12.96
C ASN A 271 23.80 -26.31 -11.85
N VAL A 272 24.42 -25.14 -12.01
CA VAL A 272 25.15 -24.47 -10.91
C VAL A 272 24.18 -24.02 -9.83
N LEU A 273 23.07 -23.38 -10.22
CA LEU A 273 22.01 -22.94 -9.30
C LEU A 273 21.41 -24.09 -8.47
N LYS A 274 21.18 -25.27 -9.07
CA LYS A 274 20.58 -26.43 -8.39
C LYS A 274 21.37 -26.92 -7.16
N GLU A 275 22.70 -26.83 -7.17
CA GLU A 275 23.51 -27.25 -6.02
C GLU A 275 23.26 -26.35 -4.78
N PHE A 276 22.70 -25.15 -4.95
CA PHE A 276 22.35 -24.23 -3.86
C PHE A 276 20.91 -24.37 -3.35
N ILE A 277 20.05 -25.22 -3.95
CA ILE A 277 18.69 -25.47 -3.44
C ILE A 277 18.69 -25.90 -1.96
N PRO A 278 19.57 -26.84 -1.50
CA PRO A 278 19.64 -27.21 -0.08
C PRO A 278 20.10 -26.08 0.86
N PHE A 279 20.70 -25.01 0.34
CA PHE A 279 20.99 -23.80 1.12
C PHE A 279 19.75 -22.91 1.21
N PHE A 280 19.11 -22.59 0.08
CA PHE A 280 17.97 -21.66 0.05
C PHE A 280 16.73 -22.22 0.77
N GLU A 281 16.43 -23.51 0.62
CA GLU A 281 15.22 -24.14 1.19
C GLU A 281 15.37 -24.58 2.66
N ASP A 282 16.58 -24.63 3.20
CA ASP A 282 16.80 -24.97 4.62
C ASP A 282 16.37 -23.81 5.53
N SER A 283 15.24 -23.99 6.21
CA SER A 283 14.66 -23.00 7.12
C SER A 283 15.49 -22.71 8.38
N SER A 284 16.47 -23.55 8.71
CA SER A 284 17.36 -23.35 9.86
C SER A 284 18.60 -22.51 9.55
N ILE A 285 18.93 -22.33 8.25
CA ILE A 285 20.01 -21.44 7.81
C ILE A 285 19.45 -20.02 7.70
N LYS A 286 20.07 -19.07 8.41
CA LYS A 286 19.61 -17.67 8.51
C LYS A 286 20.07 -16.82 7.32
N LYS A 287 19.14 -16.36 6.47
CA LYS A 287 19.43 -15.43 5.37
C LYS A 287 18.94 -14.01 5.64
N VAL A 288 19.75 -13.02 5.30
CA VAL A 288 19.48 -11.59 5.45
C VAL A 288 19.55 -10.90 4.09
N TRP A 289 18.66 -9.95 3.85
CA TRP A 289 18.43 -9.37 2.53
C TRP A 289 18.26 -7.84 2.60
N HIS A 290 18.15 -7.21 1.45
CA HIS A 290 17.73 -5.82 1.31
C HIS A 290 16.59 -5.76 0.28
N ASN A 291 15.35 -5.57 0.72
CA ASN A 291 14.13 -5.74 -0.10
C ASN A 291 13.84 -7.22 -0.48
N TYR A 292 13.79 -8.10 0.53
CA TYR A 292 13.61 -9.56 0.47
C TYR A 292 12.51 -10.06 -0.49
N SER A 293 11.42 -9.31 -0.62
CA SER A 293 10.32 -9.60 -1.55
C SER A 293 10.83 -9.89 -2.96
N PHE A 294 11.72 -9.05 -3.49
CA PHE A 294 12.18 -9.14 -4.86
C PHE A 294 12.98 -10.43 -5.09
N ASP A 295 14.00 -10.70 -4.28
CA ASP A 295 14.81 -11.92 -4.36
C ASP A 295 13.99 -13.19 -4.16
N SER A 296 12.99 -13.16 -3.26
CA SER A 296 12.11 -14.29 -2.97
C SER A 296 11.27 -14.68 -4.18
N HIS A 297 10.71 -13.69 -4.90
CA HIS A 297 9.95 -13.93 -6.13
C HIS A 297 10.85 -14.37 -7.29
N VAL A 298 12.04 -13.77 -7.43
CA VAL A 298 13.05 -14.11 -8.45
C VAL A 298 13.55 -15.56 -8.30
N LEU A 299 13.79 -16.00 -7.06
CA LEU A 299 14.14 -17.40 -6.77
C LEU A 299 12.94 -18.34 -6.95
N GLY A 300 11.72 -17.86 -6.65
CA GLY A 300 10.46 -18.56 -6.99
C GLY A 300 10.31 -18.84 -8.49
N ASN A 301 10.67 -17.88 -9.36
CA ASN A 301 10.69 -18.04 -10.82
C ASN A 301 11.72 -19.08 -11.31
N CYS A 302 12.62 -19.52 -10.42
CA CYS A 302 13.63 -20.56 -10.67
C CYS A 302 13.26 -21.92 -10.04
N ASP A 303 12.01 -22.09 -9.59
CA ASP A 303 11.49 -23.26 -8.89
C ASP A 303 12.11 -23.50 -7.49
N ILE A 304 12.58 -22.44 -6.81
CA ILE A 304 13.24 -22.52 -5.48
C ILE A 304 12.34 -21.94 -4.39
N LYS A 305 11.95 -22.75 -3.40
CA LYS A 305 11.11 -22.30 -2.28
C LYS A 305 11.94 -21.69 -1.14
N LEU A 306 12.38 -20.45 -1.35
CA LEU A 306 13.21 -19.71 -0.42
C LEU A 306 12.66 -19.74 1.02
N SER A 307 13.52 -20.16 1.96
CA SER A 307 13.19 -20.36 3.37
C SER A 307 14.32 -19.86 4.27
N GLY A 308 14.07 -19.72 5.57
CA GLY A 308 15.10 -19.27 6.54
C GLY A 308 15.34 -17.75 6.53
N PHE A 309 14.33 -16.96 6.13
CA PHE A 309 14.35 -15.50 6.25
C PHE A 309 14.60 -15.06 7.69
N HIS A 310 15.70 -14.32 7.90
CA HIS A 310 16.12 -13.84 9.22
C HIS A 310 15.94 -12.32 9.36
N ALA A 311 16.24 -11.52 8.33
CA ALA A 311 15.92 -10.10 8.33
C ALA A 311 15.92 -9.48 6.92
N ASP A 312 15.23 -8.35 6.80
CA ASP A 312 15.35 -7.39 5.71
C ASP A 312 15.90 -6.06 6.28
N THR A 313 17.05 -5.64 5.79
CA THR A 313 17.71 -4.40 6.23
C THR A 313 16.93 -3.13 5.86
N MET A 314 16.12 -3.16 4.79
CA MET A 314 15.20 -2.05 4.50
C MET A 314 14.13 -1.94 5.58
N HIS A 315 13.61 -3.06 6.11
CA HIS A 315 12.64 -3.04 7.20
C HIS A 315 13.27 -2.63 8.53
N LEU A 316 14.46 -3.12 8.87
CA LEU A 316 15.20 -2.65 10.05
C LEU A 316 15.47 -1.12 9.99
N ALA A 317 15.87 -0.59 8.82
CA ALA A 317 16.12 0.84 8.65
C ALA A 317 14.86 1.70 8.80
N ARG A 318 13.70 1.17 8.40
CA ARG A 318 12.39 1.84 8.54
C ARG A 318 11.85 1.82 9.97
N LEU A 319 12.22 0.83 10.75
CA LEU A 319 11.86 0.75 12.17
C LEU A 319 12.67 1.75 12.99
N PHE A 320 13.97 1.87 12.70
CA PHE A 320 14.89 2.81 13.33
C PHE A 320 14.59 4.28 12.97
N ASP A 321 14.32 4.58 11.69
CA ASP A 321 13.88 5.91 11.27
C ASP A 321 12.91 5.82 10.08
N SER A 322 11.63 6.09 10.35
CA SER A 322 10.54 6.12 9.38
C SER A 322 10.46 7.42 8.54
N SER A 323 11.25 8.45 8.89
CA SER A 323 11.21 9.80 8.29
C SER A 323 12.33 10.07 7.26
N ARG A 324 13.10 9.05 6.83
CA ARG A 324 14.35 9.23 6.05
C ARG A 324 14.21 9.79 4.62
N ARG A 325 13.03 10.20 4.14
CA ARG A 325 12.86 10.69 2.76
C ARG A 325 13.76 11.88 2.40
N ALA A 326 14.05 12.76 3.37
CA ALA A 326 15.00 13.87 3.20
C ALA A 326 16.48 13.44 3.30
N ASN A 327 16.75 12.24 3.82
CA ASN A 327 18.08 11.73 4.18
C ASN A 327 18.54 10.64 3.18
N GLY A 328 18.22 10.81 1.89
CA GLY A 328 18.49 9.82 0.83
C GLY A 328 17.54 8.60 0.82
N GLY A 329 16.65 8.46 1.79
CA GLY A 329 15.69 7.37 1.88
C GLY A 329 16.30 6.07 2.41
N TYR A 330 16.05 4.98 1.67
CA TYR A 330 16.19 3.60 2.13
C TYR A 330 16.89 2.66 1.14
N SER A 331 17.52 3.18 0.08
CA SER A 331 18.36 2.33 -0.78
C SER A 331 19.61 1.88 -0.03
N LEU A 332 20.16 0.71 -0.38
CA LEU A 332 21.37 0.19 0.22
C LEU A 332 22.54 1.18 0.13
N GLU A 333 22.65 1.93 -0.98
CA GLU A 333 23.58 3.07 -1.11
C GLU A 333 23.32 4.15 -0.06
N ALA A 334 22.09 4.69 0.03
CA ALA A 334 21.78 5.79 0.94
C ALA A 334 21.96 5.42 2.42
N LEU A 335 21.68 4.17 2.79
CA LEU A 335 21.85 3.66 4.15
C LEU A 335 23.32 3.40 4.49
N THR A 336 24.07 2.75 3.60
CA THR A 336 25.51 2.44 3.85
C THR A 336 26.46 3.61 3.63
N ASN A 337 26.00 4.72 3.06
CA ASN A 337 26.75 5.98 3.02
C ASN A 337 26.36 6.94 4.18
N ASP A 338 25.35 6.64 5.00
CA ASP A 338 24.96 7.46 6.16
C ASP A 338 25.74 7.08 7.42
N ARG A 339 26.60 8.00 7.88
CA ARG A 339 27.42 7.88 9.10
C ARG A 339 26.60 7.87 10.41
N LYS A 340 25.29 8.14 10.38
CA LYS A 340 24.39 7.91 11.52
C LYS A 340 24.01 6.44 11.67
N ILE A 341 24.03 5.70 10.55
CA ILE A 341 23.73 4.27 10.51
C ILE A 341 25.03 3.47 10.61
N MET A 342 26.00 3.71 9.73
CA MET A 342 27.26 2.96 9.71
C MET A 342 28.26 3.49 10.75
N SER A 343 28.90 2.60 11.49
CA SER A 343 30.00 2.91 12.42
C SER A 343 31.30 3.32 11.71
N SER A 344 32.25 3.90 12.46
CA SER A 344 33.49 4.49 11.93
C SER A 344 34.62 3.50 11.65
N ASP A 345 34.60 2.35 12.32
CA ASP A 345 35.77 1.47 12.47
C ASP A 345 35.82 0.38 11.39
N ASP A 346 35.08 0.61 10.31
CA ASP A 346 34.87 -0.36 9.24
C ASP A 346 36.09 -0.44 8.30
N GLU A 347 36.66 -1.64 8.15
CA GLU A 347 37.84 -1.91 7.32
C GLU A 347 37.59 -1.52 5.84
N LEU A 348 36.37 -1.79 5.34
CA LEU A 348 35.92 -1.29 4.05
C LEU A 348 35.11 0.00 4.28
N LYS A 349 35.79 1.16 4.27
CA LYS A 349 35.22 2.52 4.38
C LYS A 349 34.41 2.96 3.14
N MET A 350 33.72 2.02 2.50
CA MET A 350 33.00 2.17 1.24
C MET A 350 31.63 1.50 1.38
N GLY A 351 30.58 2.33 1.43
CA GLY A 351 29.21 1.86 1.24
C GLY A 351 28.95 1.48 -0.21
N LYS A 352 27.75 0.95 -0.50
CA LYS A 352 27.32 0.61 -1.87
C LYS A 352 27.40 1.84 -2.80
N ILE A 353 27.67 1.58 -4.08
CA ILE A 353 27.84 2.54 -5.17
C ILE A 353 26.84 2.18 -6.27
N THR A 354 26.12 3.15 -6.87
CA THR A 354 25.18 2.82 -7.96
C THR A 354 25.86 2.18 -9.18
N MET A 355 25.12 1.30 -9.87
CA MET A 355 25.47 0.78 -11.21
C MET A 355 25.75 1.91 -12.21
N LYS A 356 25.02 3.04 -12.12
CA LYS A 356 25.21 4.23 -12.96
C LYS A 356 26.56 4.93 -12.73
N SER A 357 27.13 4.85 -11.52
CA SER A 357 28.43 5.43 -11.18
C SER A 357 29.61 4.58 -11.65
N ILE A 358 29.40 3.27 -11.86
CA ILE A 358 30.45 2.32 -12.28
C ILE A 358 30.43 2.12 -13.80
N PHE A 359 29.29 1.74 -14.37
CA PHE A 359 29.15 1.31 -15.77
C PHE A 359 28.52 2.39 -16.68
N GLY A 360 28.19 3.56 -16.13
CA GLY A 360 27.41 4.60 -16.82
C GLY A 360 28.20 5.34 -17.91
N LYS A 361 28.05 4.92 -19.16
CA LYS A 361 28.70 5.53 -20.33
C LYS A 361 27.91 6.75 -20.82
N ARG A 362 28.59 7.87 -21.11
CA ARG A 362 27.96 9.08 -21.66
C ARG A 362 27.63 8.87 -23.15
N LYS A 363 26.37 9.11 -23.53
CA LYS A 363 25.93 8.97 -24.92
C LYS A 363 26.55 10.09 -25.76
N LEU A 364 27.37 9.73 -26.75
CA LEU A 364 27.94 10.68 -27.70
C LEU A 364 26.84 11.37 -28.52
N LYS A 365 27.05 12.65 -28.83
CA LYS A 365 26.21 13.43 -29.76
C LYS A 365 26.59 13.08 -31.21
N LYS A 366 25.81 13.61 -32.17
CA LYS A 366 26.11 13.50 -33.61
C LYS A 366 27.44 14.13 -34.02
N ASP A 367 27.99 15.04 -33.21
CA ASP A 367 29.29 15.70 -33.40
C ASP A 367 30.46 14.96 -32.73
N GLY A 368 30.21 13.78 -32.12
CA GLY A 368 31.22 12.98 -31.42
C GLY A 368 31.54 13.45 -30.00
N SER A 369 31.07 14.62 -29.55
CA SER A 369 31.29 15.09 -28.18
C SER A 369 30.31 14.43 -27.19
N GLU A 370 30.69 14.40 -25.90
CA GLU A 370 29.85 13.81 -24.86
C GLU A 370 28.50 14.54 -24.69
N GLY A 371 27.41 13.76 -24.65
CA GLY A 371 26.09 14.21 -24.23
C GLY A 371 25.90 14.14 -22.72
N LYS A 372 24.94 14.92 -22.21
CA LYS A 372 24.53 14.88 -20.78
C LYS A 372 23.76 13.60 -20.40
N LEU A 373 23.32 12.80 -21.38
CA LEU A 373 22.60 11.56 -21.13
C LEU A 373 23.60 10.43 -20.84
N ILE A 374 23.48 9.82 -19.67
CA ILE A 374 24.22 8.61 -19.31
C ILE A 374 23.34 7.40 -19.64
N THR A 375 23.92 6.44 -20.36
CA THR A 375 23.30 5.16 -20.74
C THR A 375 24.01 4.00 -20.05
N LEU A 376 23.24 3.01 -19.62
CA LEU A 376 23.74 1.71 -19.16
C LEU A 376 23.45 0.67 -20.24
N ALA A 377 24.32 -0.34 -20.35
CA ALA A 377 24.02 -1.56 -21.11
C ALA A 377 23.12 -2.50 -20.28
N PRO A 378 22.47 -3.50 -20.91
CA PRO A 378 21.77 -4.56 -20.18
C PRO A 378 22.68 -5.29 -19.19
N VAL A 379 22.13 -5.72 -18.06
CA VAL A 379 22.91 -6.32 -16.95
C VAL A 379 23.59 -7.64 -17.33
N ASP A 380 22.98 -8.42 -18.22
CA ASP A 380 23.54 -9.65 -18.80
C ASP A 380 24.67 -9.40 -19.82
N VAL A 381 24.77 -8.17 -20.33
CA VAL A 381 25.92 -7.69 -21.12
C VAL A 381 27.02 -7.19 -20.19
N LEU A 382 26.67 -6.41 -19.16
CA LEU A 382 27.63 -5.93 -18.15
C LEU A 382 28.32 -7.08 -17.39
N GLN A 383 27.59 -8.15 -17.05
CA GLN A 383 28.13 -9.37 -16.42
C GLN A 383 29.19 -10.09 -17.27
N ARG A 384 29.21 -9.86 -18.59
CA ARG A 384 30.18 -10.47 -19.51
C ARG A 384 31.28 -9.49 -19.92
N GLU A 385 30.93 -8.29 -20.37
CA GLU A 385 31.87 -7.29 -20.87
C GLU A 385 32.70 -6.61 -19.75
N GLU A 386 32.08 -6.30 -18.61
CA GLU A 386 32.72 -5.60 -17.49
C GLU A 386 32.85 -6.51 -16.26
N ARG A 387 33.12 -7.79 -16.55
CA ARG A 387 33.10 -8.96 -15.64
C ARG A 387 33.57 -8.71 -14.21
N ILE A 388 34.79 -8.20 -14.03
CA ILE A 388 35.38 -8.03 -12.69
C ILE A 388 34.64 -6.92 -11.92
N SER A 389 34.32 -5.80 -12.59
CA SER A 389 33.52 -4.71 -12.01
C SER A 389 32.11 -5.19 -11.65
N TRP A 390 31.51 -6.08 -12.45
CA TRP A 390 30.20 -6.69 -12.16
C TRP A 390 30.23 -7.58 -10.92
N ILE A 391 31.20 -8.49 -10.84
CA ILE A 391 31.41 -9.36 -9.66
C ILE A 391 31.63 -8.50 -8.40
N CYS A 392 32.44 -7.44 -8.48
CA CYS A 392 32.61 -6.51 -7.36
C CYS A 392 31.34 -5.71 -7.02
N TYR A 393 30.51 -5.36 -8.01
CA TYR A 393 29.25 -4.64 -7.80
C TYR A 393 28.25 -5.50 -7.03
N SER A 394 27.94 -6.71 -7.50
CA SER A 394 26.98 -7.62 -6.86
C SER A 394 27.50 -8.13 -5.51
N ALA A 395 28.77 -8.54 -5.41
CA ALA A 395 29.35 -8.96 -4.13
C ALA A 395 29.36 -7.83 -3.09
N LEU A 396 29.37 -6.56 -3.52
CA LEU A 396 29.23 -5.42 -2.60
C LEU A 396 27.82 -5.28 -2.04
N ASP A 397 26.75 -5.79 -2.68
CA ASP A 397 25.39 -5.75 -2.10
C ASP A 397 25.24 -6.70 -0.92
N SER A 398 25.64 -7.97 -1.03
CA SER A 398 25.61 -8.89 0.10
C SER A 398 26.56 -8.46 1.23
N ILE A 399 27.77 -7.99 0.92
CA ILE A 399 28.69 -7.42 1.92
C ILE A 399 28.08 -6.18 2.61
N SER A 400 27.49 -5.26 1.83
CA SER A 400 26.83 -4.06 2.37
C SER A 400 25.62 -4.40 3.23
N THR A 401 24.82 -5.36 2.80
CA THR A 401 23.62 -5.85 3.50
C THR A 401 23.97 -6.48 4.84
N PHE A 402 25.03 -7.29 4.92
CA PHE A 402 25.51 -7.85 6.20
C PHE A 402 25.92 -6.76 7.19
N LYS A 403 26.78 -5.83 6.75
CA LYS A 403 27.25 -4.73 7.59
C LYS A 403 26.11 -3.82 8.06
N LEU A 404 25.16 -3.55 7.15
CA LEU A 404 23.98 -2.74 7.45
C LEU A 404 23.06 -3.44 8.45
N PHE A 405 22.89 -4.76 8.34
CA PHE A 405 22.18 -5.58 9.31
C PHE A 405 22.81 -5.49 10.71
N ASP A 406 24.12 -5.73 10.83
CA ASP A 406 24.80 -5.66 12.14
C ASP A 406 24.65 -4.26 12.78
N ASN A 407 24.85 -3.20 12.00
CA ASN A 407 24.76 -1.81 12.49
C ASN A 407 23.32 -1.41 12.88
N LEU A 408 22.30 -1.87 12.14
CA LEU A 408 20.90 -1.58 12.46
C LEU A 408 20.40 -2.43 13.62
N LYS A 409 20.75 -3.72 13.66
CA LYS A 409 20.44 -4.63 14.77
C LYS A 409 20.99 -4.07 16.08
N ALA A 410 22.27 -3.73 16.14
CA ALA A 410 22.90 -3.16 17.33
C ALA A 410 22.26 -1.84 17.80
N LYS A 411 21.66 -1.04 16.90
CA LYS A 411 20.91 0.17 17.29
C LYS A 411 19.52 -0.15 17.82
N LEU A 412 18.81 -1.08 17.18
CA LEU A 412 17.47 -1.50 17.59
C LEU A 412 17.49 -2.30 18.90
N GLU A 413 18.59 -3.00 19.21
CA GLU A 413 18.85 -3.62 20.52
C GLU A 413 19.17 -2.59 21.63
N LEU A 414 19.50 -1.35 21.27
CA LEU A 414 19.72 -0.23 22.21
C LEU A 414 18.49 0.69 22.35
N GLU A 415 17.47 0.55 21.50
CA GLU A 415 16.22 1.32 21.57
C GLU A 415 15.17 0.54 22.39
N PRO A 416 14.74 1.02 23.58
CA PRO A 416 13.80 0.30 24.42
C PRO A 416 12.39 0.27 23.83
N TRP A 417 11.83 -0.94 23.70
CA TRP A 417 10.44 -1.16 23.30
C TRP A 417 9.53 -1.15 24.53
N THR A 418 8.56 -0.23 24.56
CA THR A 418 7.61 -0.02 25.65
C THR A 418 6.19 0.03 25.12
N LEU A 419 5.26 -0.63 25.81
CA LEU A 419 3.82 -0.61 25.58
C LEU A 419 3.15 -0.11 26.86
N ASP A 420 2.38 0.99 26.80
CA ASP A 420 1.76 1.66 27.96
C ASP A 420 2.73 1.80 29.16
N ASP A 421 3.86 2.47 28.90
CA ASP A 421 5.03 2.65 29.79
C ASP A 421 5.66 1.36 30.37
N THR A 422 5.15 0.18 30.01
CA THR A 422 5.66 -1.13 30.43
C THR A 422 6.75 -1.61 29.46
N PRO A 423 7.98 -1.89 29.92
CA PRO A 423 9.02 -2.46 29.07
C PRO A 423 8.62 -3.84 28.53
N ARG A 424 8.80 -4.04 27.22
CA ARG A 424 8.56 -5.31 26.52
C ARG A 424 9.84 -5.96 26.01
N GLY A 425 10.88 -5.15 25.80
CA GLY A 425 12.19 -5.58 25.29
C GLY A 425 12.88 -4.42 24.58
N THR A 426 13.46 -4.71 23.44
CA THR A 426 14.10 -3.78 22.51
C THR A 426 13.28 -3.63 21.23
N MET A 427 13.55 -2.61 20.41
CA MET A 427 12.92 -2.51 19.09
C MET A 427 13.40 -3.62 18.13
N TYR A 428 14.49 -4.34 18.44
CA TYR A 428 14.83 -5.56 17.72
C TYR A 428 13.89 -6.72 18.09
N ASP A 429 13.49 -6.85 19.36
CA ASP A 429 12.48 -7.85 19.77
C ASP A 429 11.12 -7.58 19.10
N PHE A 430 10.70 -6.31 19.01
CA PHE A 430 9.53 -5.92 18.21
C PHE A 430 9.67 -6.33 16.73
N TYR A 431 10.87 -6.20 16.15
CA TYR A 431 11.14 -6.67 14.80
C TYR A 431 11.00 -8.19 14.67
N GLU A 432 11.52 -8.96 15.63
CA GLU A 432 11.39 -10.42 15.62
C GLU A 432 9.95 -10.90 15.85
N GLU A 433 9.18 -10.25 16.74
CA GLU A 433 7.79 -10.62 17.11
C GLU A 433 6.77 -10.26 16.02
N TYR A 434 6.91 -9.09 15.38
CA TYR A 434 5.93 -8.56 14.41
C TYR A 434 6.46 -8.43 12.98
N TRP A 435 7.52 -7.63 12.77
CA TRP A 435 7.91 -7.24 11.41
C TRP A 435 8.57 -8.36 10.60
N ARG A 436 9.26 -9.31 11.23
CA ARG A 436 9.78 -10.52 10.57
C ARG A 436 8.66 -11.41 10.03
N PRO A 437 7.70 -11.92 10.84
CA PRO A 437 6.61 -12.75 10.30
C PRO A 437 5.71 -11.95 9.34
N PHE A 438 5.48 -10.65 9.60
CA PHE A 438 4.70 -9.82 8.69
C PHE A 438 5.37 -9.66 7.32
N CYS A 439 6.70 -9.54 7.26
CA CYS A 439 7.44 -9.52 6.00
C CYS A 439 7.24 -10.80 5.19
N VAL A 440 7.18 -11.98 5.84
CA VAL A 440 6.89 -13.26 5.16
C VAL A 440 5.45 -13.29 4.64
N LEU A 441 4.49 -12.82 5.45
CA LEU A 441 3.08 -12.73 5.05
C LEU A 441 2.86 -11.78 3.86
N LEU A 442 3.56 -10.63 3.82
CA LEU A 442 3.50 -9.72 2.67
C LEU A 442 3.98 -10.40 1.38
N VAL A 443 5.10 -11.12 1.43
CA VAL A 443 5.60 -11.87 0.26
C VAL A 443 4.61 -12.97 -0.17
N GLN A 444 3.95 -13.65 0.77
CA GLN A 444 2.88 -14.60 0.44
C GLN A 444 1.69 -13.91 -0.25
N MET A 445 1.22 -12.76 0.25
CA MET A 445 0.13 -11.99 -0.37
C MET A 445 0.50 -11.53 -1.80
N GLU A 446 1.74 -11.08 -2.02
CA GLU A 446 2.26 -10.75 -3.34
C GLU A 446 2.24 -11.97 -4.28
N SER A 447 2.68 -13.15 -3.80
CA SER A 447 2.67 -14.39 -4.58
C SER A 447 1.27 -14.86 -4.97
N GLU A 448 0.29 -14.74 -4.06
CA GLU A 448 -1.10 -15.13 -4.34
C GLU A 448 -1.78 -14.13 -5.28
N GLY A 449 -1.61 -12.82 -5.06
CA GLY A 449 -2.22 -11.77 -5.87
C GLY A 449 -3.76 -11.81 -5.90
N MET A 450 -4.36 -11.02 -6.80
CA MET A 450 -5.82 -10.90 -6.94
C MET A 450 -6.27 -11.26 -8.36
N LEU A 451 -7.27 -12.13 -8.51
CA LEU A 451 -7.82 -12.46 -9.84
C LEU A 451 -8.66 -11.29 -10.39
N VAL A 452 -8.50 -10.99 -11.68
CA VAL A 452 -9.19 -9.88 -12.34
C VAL A 452 -9.82 -10.30 -13.67
N ASP A 453 -11.12 -10.02 -13.80
CA ASP A 453 -11.87 -10.19 -15.04
C ASP A 453 -11.48 -9.10 -16.05
N ARG A 454 -10.58 -9.47 -16.96
CA ARG A 454 -10.14 -8.64 -18.08
C ARG A 454 -11.19 -8.48 -19.18
N SER A 455 -12.14 -9.41 -19.31
CA SER A 455 -13.24 -9.27 -20.26
C SER A 455 -14.18 -8.15 -19.82
N TYR A 456 -14.56 -8.13 -18.53
CA TYR A 456 -15.29 -7.03 -17.93
C TYR A 456 -14.54 -5.69 -18.08
N LEU A 457 -13.23 -5.64 -17.78
CA LEU A 457 -12.46 -4.41 -17.94
C LEU A 457 -12.39 -3.91 -19.39
N SER A 458 -12.30 -4.82 -20.38
CA SER A 458 -12.24 -4.43 -21.79
C SER A 458 -13.57 -3.84 -22.30
N GLU A 459 -14.73 -4.38 -21.87
CA GLU A 459 -16.02 -3.75 -22.20
C GLU A 459 -16.21 -2.41 -21.48
N ILE A 460 -15.75 -2.31 -20.22
CA ILE A 460 -15.74 -1.05 -19.47
C ILE A 460 -14.80 0.00 -20.12
N GLU A 461 -13.66 -0.40 -20.69
CA GLU A 461 -12.77 0.51 -21.41
C GLU A 461 -13.46 1.09 -22.65
N LYS A 462 -14.13 0.25 -23.45
CA LYS A 462 -14.88 0.69 -24.64
C LYS A 462 -15.99 1.68 -24.27
N LEU A 463 -16.76 1.38 -23.22
CA LEU A 463 -17.78 2.28 -22.69
C LEU A 463 -17.18 3.61 -22.25
N ALA A 464 -16.08 3.57 -21.48
CA ALA A 464 -15.43 4.77 -20.96
C ALA A 464 -14.85 5.65 -22.08
N ILE A 465 -14.26 5.06 -23.12
CA ILE A 465 -13.79 5.77 -24.32
C ILE A 465 -14.97 6.40 -25.08
N THR A 466 -16.10 5.70 -25.19
CA THR A 466 -17.32 6.19 -25.84
C THR A 466 -17.93 7.37 -25.08
N GLU A 467 -18.12 7.24 -23.76
CA GLU A 467 -18.62 8.34 -22.92
C GLU A 467 -17.68 9.56 -22.93
N LYS A 468 -16.37 9.34 -22.90
CA LYS A 468 -15.37 10.41 -23.06
C LYS A 468 -15.52 11.11 -24.40
N GLN A 469 -15.70 10.38 -25.50
CA GLN A 469 -15.86 10.97 -26.83
C GLN A 469 -17.16 11.79 -26.93
N ILE A 470 -18.28 11.27 -26.42
CA ILE A 470 -19.56 11.99 -26.35
C ILE A 470 -19.43 13.30 -25.56
N ALA A 471 -18.77 13.27 -24.39
CA ALA A 471 -18.51 14.46 -23.58
C ALA A 471 -17.57 15.44 -24.30
N SER A 472 -16.55 14.93 -25.00
CA SER A 472 -15.61 15.73 -25.81
C SER A 472 -16.33 16.47 -26.92
N ASP A 473 -17.23 15.80 -27.63
CA ASP A 473 -17.93 16.36 -28.77
C ASP A 473 -19.09 17.28 -28.34
N LYS A 474 -19.72 17.02 -27.19
CA LYS A 474 -20.63 17.97 -26.52
C LYS A 474 -19.91 19.29 -26.21
N PHE A 475 -18.71 19.24 -25.63
CA PHE A 475 -17.93 20.45 -25.36
C PHE A 475 -17.48 21.14 -26.66
N ARG A 476 -16.97 20.39 -27.65
CA ARG A 476 -16.57 20.93 -28.96
C ARG A 476 -17.73 21.61 -29.69
N LYS A 477 -18.92 21.00 -29.73
CA LYS A 477 -20.10 21.58 -30.39
C LYS A 477 -20.47 22.92 -29.74
N TRP A 478 -20.47 23.00 -28.41
CA TRP A 478 -20.66 24.28 -27.70
C TRP A 478 -19.54 25.29 -27.99
N ALA A 479 -18.28 24.94 -27.74
CA ALA A 479 -17.14 25.84 -27.88
C ALA A 479 -16.99 26.37 -29.33
N SER A 480 -17.36 25.57 -30.33
CA SER A 480 -17.32 25.94 -31.74
C SER A 480 -18.26 27.10 -32.11
N LYS A 481 -19.33 27.34 -31.33
CA LYS A 481 -20.20 28.52 -31.48
C LYS A 481 -19.46 29.84 -31.21
N HIS A 482 -18.51 29.83 -30.27
CA HIS A 482 -17.76 31.00 -29.83
C HIS A 482 -16.38 31.11 -30.50
N CYS A 483 -15.76 29.99 -30.84
CA CYS A 483 -14.48 29.90 -31.54
C CYS A 483 -14.52 28.75 -32.56
N PRO A 484 -14.73 29.01 -33.86
CA PRO A 484 -14.99 27.95 -34.85
C PRO A 484 -13.94 26.83 -34.95
N ASP A 485 -12.68 27.12 -34.62
CA ASP A 485 -11.57 26.15 -34.60
C ASP A 485 -11.59 25.24 -33.35
N ALA A 486 -12.34 25.58 -32.31
CA ALA A 486 -12.47 24.78 -31.08
C ALA A 486 -13.10 23.39 -31.34
N LYS A 487 -13.82 23.19 -32.45
CA LYS A 487 -14.26 21.85 -32.89
C LYS A 487 -13.11 20.86 -33.07
N TYR A 488 -11.90 21.36 -33.34
CA TYR A 488 -10.69 20.58 -33.56
C TYR A 488 -9.77 20.52 -32.34
N MET A 489 -10.17 21.10 -31.20
CA MET A 489 -9.29 21.16 -30.03
C MET A 489 -9.08 19.79 -29.37
N ASN A 490 -7.91 19.62 -28.78
CA ASN A 490 -7.66 18.57 -27.81
C ASN A 490 -8.21 19.03 -26.45
N VAL A 491 -9.42 18.57 -26.12
CA VAL A 491 -10.08 18.80 -24.83
C VAL A 491 -9.35 18.16 -23.63
N GLY A 492 -8.38 17.27 -23.86
CA GLY A 492 -7.45 16.80 -22.82
C GLY A 492 -6.19 17.66 -22.66
N SER A 493 -6.13 18.84 -23.31
CA SER A 493 -4.96 19.73 -23.26
C SER A 493 -5.22 20.97 -22.41
N ASP A 494 -4.69 20.97 -21.19
CA ASP A 494 -4.60 22.10 -20.27
C ASP A 494 -4.30 23.44 -20.95
N ALA A 495 -3.32 23.46 -21.87
CA ALA A 495 -2.90 24.66 -22.58
C ALA A 495 -3.95 25.20 -23.56
N GLN A 496 -4.80 24.33 -24.13
CA GLN A 496 -5.86 24.72 -25.07
C GLN A 496 -7.11 25.17 -24.32
N ILE A 497 -7.49 24.48 -23.24
CA ILE A 497 -8.59 24.93 -22.36
C ILE A 497 -8.23 26.29 -21.71
N ARG A 498 -7.00 26.44 -21.20
CA ARG A 498 -6.54 27.69 -20.58
C ARG A 498 -6.54 28.86 -21.56
N GLN A 499 -6.11 28.66 -22.80
CA GLN A 499 -6.23 29.67 -23.85
C GLN A 499 -7.70 30.02 -24.14
N LEU A 500 -8.58 29.01 -24.23
CA LEU A 500 -9.99 29.20 -24.57
C LEU A 500 -10.74 30.00 -23.49
N PHE A 501 -10.49 29.73 -22.20
CA PHE A 501 -11.15 30.42 -21.10
C PHE A 501 -10.47 31.72 -20.65
N PHE A 502 -9.14 31.80 -20.70
CA PHE A 502 -8.38 32.90 -20.07
C PHE A 502 -7.46 33.66 -21.03
N GLY A 503 -7.30 33.23 -22.28
CA GLY A 503 -6.37 33.82 -23.25
C GLY A 503 -4.90 33.50 -22.97
N ASP A 504 -3.99 34.34 -23.46
CA ASP A 504 -2.54 34.12 -23.35
C ASP A 504 -2.01 34.57 -21.98
N THR A 505 -2.02 33.65 -21.01
CA THR A 505 -1.65 33.89 -19.61
C THR A 505 -0.12 34.03 -19.41
N LEU A 506 0.51 35.02 -20.05
CA LEU A 506 1.93 35.36 -19.91
C LEU A 506 2.15 36.57 -19.01
N ARG A 507 2.14 36.37 -17.69
CA ARG A 507 2.75 37.34 -16.76
C ARG A 507 3.37 36.68 -15.52
N ASN A 508 4.66 36.40 -15.60
CA ASN A 508 5.59 36.43 -14.47
C ASN A 508 7.05 36.37 -14.95
N ASN A 509 7.54 37.51 -15.42
CA ASN A 509 8.93 37.89 -15.23
C ASN A 509 8.89 39.31 -14.65
N THR A 510 9.51 39.53 -13.49
CA THR A 510 9.38 40.78 -12.75
C THR A 510 10.12 41.93 -13.44
N ASN A 511 9.75 43.17 -13.09
CA ASN A 511 10.35 44.43 -13.58
C ASN A 511 10.05 44.84 -15.03
N LYS A 512 8.75 44.98 -15.38
CA LYS A 512 8.24 46.14 -16.15
C LYS A 512 6.70 46.27 -16.20
N CYS A 513 6.26 47.47 -16.57
CA CYS A 513 4.88 47.91 -16.84
C CYS A 513 3.92 47.98 -15.64
N GLU A 514 4.03 49.05 -14.84
CA GLU A 514 2.88 49.55 -14.06
C GLU A 514 1.95 50.45 -14.90
N ASN A 515 2.49 51.11 -15.94
CA ASN A 515 1.74 52.03 -16.82
C ASN A 515 1.47 51.40 -18.20
N ASP A 516 0.33 50.70 -18.34
CA ASP A 516 -0.47 50.52 -19.58
C ASP A 516 -1.65 49.59 -19.24
N GLN A 517 -2.80 50.13 -18.82
CA GLN A 517 -3.98 49.31 -18.46
C GLN A 517 -4.79 48.82 -19.68
N ASP A 518 -4.68 49.48 -20.84
CA ASP A 518 -5.50 49.21 -22.03
C ASP A 518 -4.85 48.28 -23.09
N LYS A 519 -3.75 47.58 -22.77
CA LYS A 519 -3.01 46.74 -23.74
C LYS A 519 -2.72 45.31 -23.29
N CYS A 520 -3.72 44.64 -22.72
CA CYS A 520 -3.71 43.18 -22.51
C CYS A 520 -4.84 42.46 -23.28
N LEU A 521 -5.05 42.82 -24.55
CA LEU A 521 -5.98 42.09 -25.43
C LEU A 521 -5.57 40.62 -25.59
N SER A 522 -6.56 39.74 -25.47
CA SER A 522 -6.47 38.28 -25.43
C SER A 522 -6.02 37.67 -26.78
N LYS A 523 -4.71 37.76 -27.08
CA LYS A 523 -4.15 37.39 -28.39
C LYS A 523 -4.53 35.95 -28.83
N PRO A 524 -5.02 35.77 -30.08
CA PRO A 524 -5.19 34.47 -30.71
C PRO A 524 -3.91 33.63 -30.66
N LYS A 525 -4.04 32.34 -30.32
CA LYS A 525 -2.88 31.45 -30.14
C LYS A 525 -3.02 30.19 -30.98
N SER A 526 -2.04 29.96 -31.83
CA SER A 526 -2.02 28.83 -32.77
C SER A 526 -1.48 27.56 -32.13
N PHE A 527 -2.21 26.46 -32.25
CA PHE A 527 -1.79 25.12 -31.85
C PHE A 527 -1.70 24.20 -33.07
N LYS A 528 -0.80 23.21 -33.04
CA LYS A 528 -0.78 22.11 -34.02
C LYS A 528 -1.47 20.90 -33.40
N VAL A 529 -2.48 20.37 -34.08
CA VAL A 529 -3.28 19.21 -33.66
C VAL A 529 -3.31 18.15 -34.76
N PRO A 530 -3.53 16.86 -34.45
CA PRO A 530 -3.65 15.80 -35.46
C PRO A 530 -4.76 16.11 -36.48
N ASN A 531 -4.50 15.83 -37.75
CA ASN A 531 -5.44 16.09 -38.83
C ASN A 531 -6.33 14.85 -39.10
N THR A 532 -7.22 14.53 -38.16
CA THR A 532 -8.09 13.33 -38.22
C THR A 532 -9.04 13.31 -39.41
N GLU A 533 -9.45 14.48 -39.91
CA GLU A 533 -10.31 14.65 -41.08
C GLU A 533 -9.57 14.55 -42.43
N ASN A 534 -8.24 14.40 -42.43
CA ASN A 534 -7.40 14.45 -43.64
C ASN A 534 -7.61 15.71 -44.52
N VAL A 535 -7.93 16.86 -43.91
CA VAL A 535 -8.12 18.12 -44.66
C VAL A 535 -6.79 18.57 -45.28
N ILE A 536 -6.83 18.92 -46.56
CA ILE A 536 -5.68 19.46 -47.28
C ILE A 536 -5.58 20.96 -47.01
N GLU A 537 -4.51 21.41 -46.35
CA GLU A 537 -4.24 22.84 -46.17
C GLU A 537 -3.98 23.51 -47.54
N ASN A 538 -4.60 24.67 -47.78
CA ASN A 538 -4.54 25.40 -49.06
C ASN A 538 -3.11 25.51 -49.61
N GLY A 539 -2.90 25.03 -50.84
CA GLY A 539 -1.60 25.02 -51.51
C GLY A 539 -0.80 23.72 -51.36
N ARG A 540 -1.27 22.72 -50.60
CA ARG A 540 -0.67 21.36 -50.60
C ARG A 540 -1.40 20.40 -51.54
N LYS A 541 -0.68 19.34 -51.97
CA LYS A 541 -1.21 18.23 -52.79
C LYS A 541 -1.70 17.03 -51.98
N SER A 542 -1.46 17.01 -50.67
CA SER A 542 -1.84 15.92 -49.77
C SER A 542 -2.10 16.43 -48.35
N PRO A 543 -2.85 15.68 -47.53
CA PRO A 543 -3.09 16.05 -46.13
C PRO A 543 -1.80 16.06 -45.33
N SER A 544 -1.63 17.08 -44.48
CA SER A 544 -0.59 17.07 -43.45
C SER A 544 -1.03 16.20 -42.27
N LYS A 545 -0.10 15.48 -41.61
CA LYS A 545 -0.38 14.74 -40.37
C LYS A 545 -0.90 15.63 -39.23
N TYR A 546 -0.57 16.93 -39.27
CA TYR A 546 -1.05 17.93 -38.33
C TYR A 546 -1.65 19.13 -39.07
N ARG A 547 -2.77 19.64 -38.58
CA ARG A 547 -3.35 20.93 -38.99
C ARG A 547 -3.04 21.99 -37.94
N THR A 548 -3.00 23.25 -38.36
CA THR A 548 -2.95 24.38 -37.41
C THR A 548 -4.37 24.82 -37.05
N ILE A 549 -4.62 25.10 -35.77
CA ILE A 549 -5.87 25.67 -35.25
C ILE A 549 -5.56 26.92 -34.43
N VAL A 550 -6.48 27.88 -34.36
CA VAL A 550 -6.32 29.14 -33.63
C VAL A 550 -7.40 29.24 -32.54
N LEU A 551 -6.96 29.35 -31.27
CA LEU A 551 -7.87 29.46 -30.13
C LEU A 551 -7.80 30.86 -29.50
N ASN A 552 -8.98 31.42 -29.25
CA ASN A 552 -9.21 32.75 -28.68
C ASN A 552 -9.90 32.62 -27.32
N LYS A 553 -9.85 33.68 -26.49
CA LYS A 553 -10.66 33.74 -25.26
C LYS A 553 -12.14 33.87 -25.64
N ILE A 554 -13.02 33.01 -25.11
CA ILE A 554 -14.45 32.95 -25.52
C ILE A 554 -15.42 33.72 -24.63
N CYS A 555 -14.97 34.18 -23.46
CA CYS A 555 -15.74 34.97 -22.51
C CYS A 555 -14.74 35.82 -21.72
N GLU A 556 -14.91 37.14 -21.66
CA GLU A 556 -13.95 38.01 -20.96
C GLU A 556 -14.14 37.96 -19.42
N GLU A 557 -15.36 37.73 -18.95
CA GLU A 557 -15.78 37.77 -17.53
C GLU A 557 -15.43 36.50 -16.72
N LEU A 558 -15.06 35.39 -17.38
CA LEU A 558 -14.77 34.12 -16.69
C LEU A 558 -13.42 34.21 -15.94
N GLN A 559 -13.50 34.38 -14.62
CA GLN A 559 -12.34 34.45 -13.72
C GLN A 559 -12.13 33.15 -12.93
N THR A 560 -10.93 32.98 -12.36
CA THR A 560 -10.59 31.84 -11.47
C THR A 560 -9.91 32.29 -10.19
N ASP A 561 -10.33 31.68 -9.08
CA ASP A 561 -9.65 31.75 -7.77
C ASP A 561 -8.55 30.68 -7.62
N MET A 562 -8.49 29.73 -8.57
CA MET A 562 -7.58 28.57 -8.52
C MET A 562 -6.47 28.71 -9.56
N TYR A 563 -5.22 28.59 -9.08
CA TYR A 563 -4.00 28.67 -9.87
C TYR A 563 -3.13 27.43 -9.64
N THR A 564 -2.26 27.10 -10.60
CA THR A 564 -1.22 26.07 -10.47
C THR A 564 -0.05 26.57 -9.62
N ASP A 565 0.83 25.67 -9.17
CA ASP A 565 2.08 26.04 -8.49
C ASP A 565 3.00 26.92 -9.36
N SER A 566 2.82 26.86 -10.68
CA SER A 566 3.48 27.73 -11.67
C SER A 566 2.78 29.09 -11.91
N GLY A 567 1.75 29.42 -11.12
CA GLY A 567 1.03 30.69 -11.18
C GLY A 567 0.06 30.85 -12.37
N LEU A 568 -0.24 29.78 -13.10
CA LEU A 568 -1.18 29.82 -14.23
C LEU A 568 -2.61 29.51 -13.76
N PRO A 569 -3.67 30.09 -14.38
CA PRO A 569 -5.05 29.69 -14.16
C PRO A 569 -5.24 28.16 -14.19
N SER A 570 -5.85 27.61 -13.15
CA SER A 570 -6.12 26.17 -13.07
C SER A 570 -7.31 25.80 -13.94
N VAL A 571 -7.16 24.71 -14.69
CA VAL A 571 -8.24 24.04 -15.44
C VAL A 571 -8.42 22.60 -14.96
N SER A 572 -8.02 22.33 -13.71
CA SER A 572 -8.23 21.03 -13.08
C SER A 572 -9.71 20.74 -12.88
N GLY A 573 -10.07 19.46 -12.74
CA GLY A 573 -11.46 19.05 -12.54
C GLY A 573 -12.16 19.69 -11.33
N ASP A 574 -11.44 20.21 -10.35
CA ASP A 574 -12.04 20.95 -9.22
C ASP A 574 -12.24 22.44 -9.52
N ALA A 575 -11.38 23.06 -10.33
CA ALA A 575 -11.62 24.42 -10.86
C ALA A 575 -12.81 24.43 -11.84
N LEU A 576 -12.86 23.46 -12.76
CA LEU A 576 -13.96 23.31 -13.72
C LEU A 576 -15.32 23.09 -13.02
N LYS A 577 -15.37 22.39 -11.88
CA LYS A 577 -16.59 22.25 -11.05
C LYS A 577 -17.08 23.57 -10.45
N VAL A 578 -16.19 24.53 -10.18
CA VAL A 578 -16.61 25.87 -9.71
C VAL A 578 -17.30 26.64 -10.84
N PHE A 579 -16.83 26.48 -12.08
CA PHE A 579 -17.43 27.10 -13.26
C PHE A 579 -18.74 26.42 -13.67
N ALA A 580 -18.80 25.08 -13.61
CA ALA A 580 -19.97 24.28 -13.99
C ALA A 580 -21.09 24.30 -12.93
N GLY A 581 -20.77 24.16 -11.64
CA GLY A 581 -21.73 23.93 -10.56
C GLY A 581 -21.99 22.44 -10.30
N LYS A 582 -23.22 22.09 -9.93
CA LYS A 582 -23.69 20.71 -9.67
C LYS A 582 -24.46 20.12 -10.86
N VAL A 583 -24.50 20.80 -12.00
CA VAL A 583 -25.37 20.49 -13.15
C VAL A 583 -25.29 19.01 -13.54
N SER A 584 -26.40 18.30 -13.35
CA SER A 584 -26.52 16.88 -13.71
C SER A 584 -26.60 16.71 -15.23
N ASN A 585 -25.85 15.79 -15.80
CA ASN A 585 -25.66 15.68 -17.25
C ASN A 585 -26.83 14.98 -17.99
N ASN A 586 -27.91 14.61 -17.27
CA ASN A 586 -29.05 13.84 -17.78
C ASN A 586 -30.19 14.72 -18.29
N GLN A 587 -30.05 15.25 -19.51
CA GLN A 587 -31.20 15.63 -20.35
C GLN A 587 -30.93 15.16 -21.79
N ASN A 588 -31.83 14.31 -22.31
CA ASN A 588 -31.77 13.81 -23.67
C ASN A 588 -32.15 14.92 -24.66
N PHE A 589 -31.20 15.39 -25.45
CA PHE A 589 -31.48 16.18 -26.65
C PHE A 589 -31.56 15.25 -27.87
N LEU A 590 -32.76 14.74 -28.14
CA LEU A 590 -33.07 14.11 -29.41
C LEU A 590 -33.22 15.20 -30.49
N ILE A 591 -32.21 15.26 -31.35
CA ILE A 591 -32.27 15.60 -32.79
C ILE A 591 -33.30 16.68 -33.16
N ASP A 592 -32.82 17.91 -33.27
CA ASP A 592 -33.45 18.98 -34.06
C ASP A 592 -32.50 19.30 -35.23
N ASP A 593 -32.40 18.36 -36.17
CA ASP A 593 -31.48 18.36 -37.33
C ASP A 593 -32.08 17.49 -38.46
N ALA A 594 -33.33 17.82 -38.86
CA ALA A 594 -34.13 17.08 -39.84
C ALA A 594 -34.64 17.97 -40.99
N SER A 595 -33.77 18.82 -41.54
CA SER A 595 -34.11 19.72 -42.66
C SER A 595 -33.04 19.73 -43.76
N TYR A 596 -32.93 18.66 -44.54
CA TYR A 596 -32.59 18.68 -45.97
C TYR A 596 -32.83 17.30 -46.61
N GLN A 597 -33.19 17.28 -47.91
CA GLN A 597 -33.43 16.09 -48.74
C GLN A 597 -34.66 15.23 -48.36
N SER A 598 -35.85 15.73 -48.71
CA SER A 598 -36.98 14.86 -49.11
C SER A 598 -36.96 14.64 -50.63
N GLY A 599 -37.44 13.49 -51.08
CA GLY A 599 -37.63 13.16 -52.49
C GLY A 599 -38.50 11.91 -52.65
N SER A 600 -39.51 12.01 -53.53
CA SER A 600 -40.49 10.97 -53.88
C SER A 600 -41.20 10.26 -52.72
N ASP A 601 -42.35 10.80 -52.33
CA ASP A 601 -43.67 10.17 -52.49
C ASP A 601 -43.80 8.64 -52.33
N GLU A 602 -44.59 8.21 -51.34
CA GLU A 602 -45.81 7.41 -51.59
C GLU A 602 -46.80 7.54 -50.40
N GLU A 603 -48.07 7.19 -50.59
CA GLU A 603 -49.19 7.60 -49.73
C GLU A 603 -49.78 6.48 -48.83
N VAL A 604 -50.75 6.85 -47.97
CA VAL A 604 -51.76 5.98 -47.30
C VAL A 604 -51.21 5.12 -46.12
N ASN A 605 -51.85 4.99 -44.95
CA ASN A 605 -53.22 5.31 -44.54
C ASN A 605 -53.33 5.96 -43.14
N ASN A 606 -54.43 6.65 -42.88
CA ASN A 606 -54.81 7.13 -41.54
C ASN A 606 -55.57 6.06 -40.74
N ASN A 607 -55.52 6.17 -39.40
CA ASN A 607 -56.67 5.92 -38.53
C ASN A 607 -56.50 6.64 -37.19
N HIS A 608 -57.53 7.39 -36.77
CA HIS A 608 -57.56 8.11 -35.50
C HIS A 608 -58.02 7.21 -34.34
N ASP A 609 -57.47 7.43 -33.14
CA ASP A 609 -58.25 8.16 -32.11
C ASP A 609 -57.29 9.01 -31.26
N SER A 610 -57.71 10.23 -30.94
CA SER A 610 -56.85 11.27 -30.34
C SER A 610 -57.69 12.40 -29.71
N THR A 611 -58.53 12.10 -28.72
CA THR A 611 -59.35 13.11 -28.01
C THR A 611 -59.38 12.97 -26.48
N LYS A 612 -58.21 13.16 -25.84
CA LYS A 612 -58.05 13.61 -24.44
C LYS A 612 -56.62 14.13 -24.22
N GLU A 613 -56.41 14.88 -23.13
CA GLU A 613 -55.10 15.40 -22.69
C GLU A 613 -54.40 16.43 -23.61
N MET A 614 -55.17 17.25 -24.35
CA MET A 614 -54.67 18.46 -25.01
C MET A 614 -55.47 19.72 -24.65
N THR A 615 -55.75 19.95 -23.35
CA THR A 615 -56.42 21.19 -22.90
C THR A 615 -56.09 21.63 -21.46
N GLU A 616 -54.99 21.17 -20.86
CA GLU A 616 -54.68 21.50 -19.45
C GLU A 616 -53.16 21.68 -19.17
N MET A 617 -52.40 22.18 -20.16
CA MET A 617 -50.93 22.34 -20.07
C MET A 617 -50.45 23.75 -20.46
N SER A 618 -51.26 24.78 -20.20
CA SER A 618 -50.97 26.18 -20.63
C SER A 618 -51.05 27.21 -19.50
N HIS A 619 -50.98 26.80 -18.23
CA HIS A 619 -51.24 27.71 -17.11
C HIS A 619 -50.37 27.56 -15.84
N VAL A 620 -49.17 26.96 -15.95
CA VAL A 620 -48.14 27.00 -14.89
C VAL A 620 -46.77 27.36 -15.49
N LEU A 621 -46.51 28.65 -15.67
CA LEU A 621 -45.19 29.20 -16.06
C LEU A 621 -44.80 30.41 -15.21
N THR A 622 -44.95 30.27 -13.89
CA THR A 622 -44.36 31.17 -12.87
C THR A 622 -43.84 30.36 -11.69
N HIS A 623 -42.74 29.64 -11.91
CA HIS A 623 -41.86 29.17 -10.84
C HIS A 623 -40.48 29.76 -11.09
N ASP A 624 -39.86 30.29 -10.03
CA ASP A 624 -38.47 30.73 -10.08
C ASP A 624 -37.59 29.54 -10.45
N GLU A 625 -36.82 29.64 -11.55
CA GLU A 625 -35.87 28.60 -11.93
C GLU A 625 -34.76 28.54 -10.87
N ASP A 626 -34.58 27.37 -10.23
CA ASP A 626 -33.54 27.20 -9.19
C ASP A 626 -32.14 27.31 -9.80
N THR A 627 -31.58 28.52 -9.73
CA THR A 627 -30.24 28.84 -10.23
C THR A 627 -29.11 28.31 -9.33
N SER A 628 -29.41 27.74 -8.15
CA SER A 628 -28.41 27.35 -7.14
C SER A 628 -27.55 26.12 -7.51
N ASP A 629 -27.90 25.44 -8.60
CA ASP A 629 -27.12 24.33 -9.14
C ASP A 629 -26.08 24.75 -10.20
N TYR A 630 -26.10 25.99 -10.68
CA TYR A 630 -25.17 26.48 -11.70
C TYR A 630 -23.93 27.18 -11.10
N GLY A 631 -22.78 27.00 -11.75
CA GLY A 631 -21.50 27.59 -11.34
C GLY A 631 -21.26 29.01 -11.89
N THR A 632 -20.04 29.53 -11.70
CA THR A 632 -19.72 30.92 -12.07
C THR A 632 -19.83 31.21 -13.57
N ALA A 633 -19.74 30.19 -14.43
CA ALA A 633 -19.94 30.36 -15.88
C ALA A 633 -21.38 30.75 -16.25
N TYR A 634 -22.38 30.51 -15.40
CA TYR A 634 -23.76 30.92 -15.67
C TYR A 634 -23.85 32.43 -15.86
N LYS A 635 -23.23 33.19 -14.96
CA LYS A 635 -23.22 34.67 -15.02
C LYS A 635 -22.31 35.17 -16.14
N ALA A 636 -21.09 34.64 -16.22
CA ALA A 636 -20.09 35.06 -17.21
C ALA A 636 -20.49 34.83 -18.68
N PHE A 637 -21.48 33.95 -18.95
CA PHE A 637 -22.06 33.73 -20.28
C PHE A 637 -23.48 34.31 -20.45
N GLY A 638 -23.82 35.35 -19.67
CA GLY A 638 -25.04 36.15 -19.86
C GLY A 638 -26.32 35.59 -19.23
N GLU A 639 -26.20 34.63 -18.30
CA GLU A 639 -27.31 33.95 -17.64
C GLU A 639 -28.29 33.27 -18.63
N GLY A 640 -29.48 32.87 -18.16
CA GLY A 640 -30.52 32.27 -19.00
C GLY A 640 -30.05 31.02 -19.76
N LYS A 641 -30.45 30.89 -21.03
CA LYS A 641 -30.14 29.70 -21.87
C LYS A 641 -28.65 29.53 -22.17
N GLU A 642 -27.92 30.61 -22.44
CA GLU A 642 -26.49 30.53 -22.77
C GLU A 642 -25.63 30.27 -21.53
N GLY A 643 -25.95 30.90 -20.38
CA GLY A 643 -25.34 30.55 -19.09
C GLY A 643 -25.55 29.09 -18.70
N ARG A 644 -26.77 28.54 -18.91
CA ARG A 644 -27.04 27.10 -18.70
C ARG A 644 -26.23 26.22 -19.65
N ALA A 645 -26.14 26.57 -20.94
CA ALA A 645 -25.37 25.83 -21.92
C ALA A 645 -23.86 25.83 -21.60
N ALA A 646 -23.31 26.95 -21.16
CA ALA A 646 -21.90 27.07 -20.73
C ALA A 646 -21.59 26.16 -19.54
N CYS A 647 -22.41 26.20 -18.48
CA CYS A 647 -22.24 25.30 -17.34
C CYS A 647 -22.38 23.81 -17.73
N GLN A 648 -23.33 23.45 -18.60
CA GLN A 648 -23.48 22.08 -19.12
C GLN A 648 -22.28 21.62 -19.98
N ALA A 649 -21.67 22.52 -20.74
CA ALA A 649 -20.47 22.21 -21.52
C ALA A 649 -19.25 22.02 -20.61
N ILE A 650 -19.05 22.90 -19.62
CA ILE A 650 -17.93 22.78 -18.68
C ILE A 650 -18.11 21.56 -17.74
N ALA A 651 -19.34 21.16 -17.43
CA ALA A 651 -19.62 19.87 -16.78
C ALA A 651 -19.14 18.68 -17.63
N ALA A 652 -19.27 18.75 -18.97
CA ALA A 652 -18.72 17.73 -19.85
C ALA A 652 -17.17 17.69 -19.84
N LEU A 653 -16.47 18.83 -19.66
CA LEU A 653 -15.02 18.79 -19.38
C LEU A 653 -14.70 18.12 -18.04
N CYS A 654 -15.50 18.37 -17.00
CA CYS A 654 -15.34 17.71 -15.69
C CYS A 654 -15.46 16.17 -15.83
N ASP A 655 -16.44 15.71 -16.62
CA ASP A 655 -16.60 14.30 -16.96
C ASP A 655 -15.36 13.75 -17.69
N ILE A 656 -14.86 14.40 -18.74
CA ILE A 656 -13.66 13.97 -19.48
C ILE A 656 -12.47 13.80 -18.54
N CYS A 657 -12.18 14.79 -17.69
CA CYS A 657 -11.08 14.71 -16.72
C CYS A 657 -11.27 13.56 -15.72
N SER A 658 -12.51 13.30 -15.29
CA SER A 658 -12.81 12.18 -14.38
C SER A 658 -12.67 10.83 -15.08
N ILE A 659 -13.12 10.71 -16.32
CA ILE A 659 -13.08 9.48 -17.10
C ILE A 659 -11.64 9.14 -17.49
N ASP A 660 -10.85 10.10 -17.96
CA ASP A 660 -9.43 9.89 -18.26
C ASP A 660 -8.64 9.46 -17.01
N SER A 661 -8.97 10.01 -15.84
CA SER A 661 -8.39 9.58 -14.57
C SER A 661 -8.72 8.11 -14.26
N LEU A 662 -9.97 7.67 -14.51
CA LEU A 662 -10.36 6.26 -14.30
C LEU A 662 -9.71 5.30 -15.32
N ILE A 663 -9.65 5.69 -16.60
CA ILE A 663 -9.01 4.90 -17.66
C ILE A 663 -7.51 4.72 -17.37
N SER A 664 -6.80 5.82 -17.13
CA SER A 664 -5.33 5.82 -17.02
C SER A 664 -4.79 5.23 -15.70
N ASN A 665 -5.49 5.44 -14.57
CA ASN A 665 -4.99 4.98 -13.26
C ASN A 665 -5.50 3.60 -12.84
N PHE A 666 -6.59 3.10 -13.44
CA PHE A 666 -7.22 1.85 -13.01
C PHE A 666 -7.53 0.88 -14.16
N ILE A 667 -8.28 1.28 -15.19
CA ILE A 667 -8.76 0.33 -16.23
C ILE A 667 -7.60 -0.19 -17.10
N LEU A 668 -6.75 0.69 -17.63
CA LEU A 668 -5.61 0.28 -18.47
C LEU A 668 -4.52 -0.48 -17.68
N PRO A 669 -4.08 -0.04 -16.48
CA PRO A 669 -3.08 -0.78 -15.71
C PRO A 669 -3.49 -2.22 -15.44
N LEU A 670 -4.73 -2.47 -14.99
CA LEU A 670 -5.21 -3.80 -14.59
C LEU A 670 -5.28 -4.82 -15.76
N GLN A 671 -5.29 -4.36 -17.01
CA GLN A 671 -5.30 -5.24 -18.19
C GLN A 671 -3.88 -5.65 -18.67
N GLY A 672 -2.82 -5.03 -18.15
CA GLY A 672 -1.46 -5.25 -18.61
C GLY A 672 -0.88 -6.62 -18.23
N ASN A 673 -0.28 -7.34 -19.20
CA ASN A 673 0.41 -8.61 -18.93
C ASN A 673 1.61 -8.44 -17.96
N HIS A 674 2.28 -7.29 -18.00
CA HIS A 674 3.44 -6.94 -17.18
C HIS A 674 3.22 -6.95 -15.65
N ILE A 675 1.96 -6.99 -15.19
CA ILE A 675 1.60 -7.10 -13.75
C ILE A 675 0.89 -8.41 -13.39
N SER A 676 0.74 -9.33 -14.35
CA SER A 676 -0.04 -10.56 -14.16
C SER A 676 0.77 -11.83 -14.26
N GLY A 677 0.61 -12.73 -13.30
CA GLY A 677 1.19 -14.06 -13.33
C GLY A 677 0.48 -14.99 -14.33
N VAL A 678 1.02 -16.20 -14.48
CA VAL A 678 0.59 -17.24 -15.44
C VAL A 678 -0.90 -17.58 -15.37
N HIS A 679 -1.56 -17.31 -14.24
CA HIS A 679 -2.98 -17.60 -14.01
C HIS A 679 -3.91 -16.37 -14.09
N GLY A 680 -3.47 -15.27 -14.69
CA GLY A 680 -4.29 -14.06 -14.86
C GLY A 680 -4.54 -13.26 -13.57
N ARG A 681 -3.91 -13.65 -12.46
CA ARG A 681 -3.91 -12.91 -11.19
C ARG A 681 -2.91 -11.75 -11.27
N ILE A 682 -3.22 -10.66 -10.60
CA ILE A 682 -2.42 -9.43 -10.55
C ILE A 682 -1.63 -9.38 -9.24
N HIS A 683 -0.33 -9.11 -9.33
CA HIS A 683 0.60 -9.16 -8.21
C HIS A 683 1.25 -7.79 -7.97
N CYS A 684 0.66 -6.97 -7.10
CA CYS A 684 1.25 -5.68 -6.72
C CYS A 684 2.38 -5.85 -5.70
N SER A 685 3.42 -5.02 -5.77
CA SER A 685 4.45 -4.95 -4.73
C SER A 685 3.92 -4.24 -3.48
N LEU A 686 3.90 -4.92 -2.33
CA LEU A 686 3.45 -4.43 -1.02
C LEU A 686 4.63 -3.90 -0.21
N ASN A 687 4.47 -2.75 0.43
CA ASN A 687 5.60 -2.01 1.00
C ASN A 687 5.21 -1.24 2.26
N ILE A 688 5.94 -1.44 3.36
CA ILE A 688 5.85 -0.66 4.63
C ILE A 688 6.54 0.72 4.47
N ASN A 689 6.34 1.43 3.36
CA ASN A 689 7.17 2.60 2.98
C ASN A 689 6.64 3.99 3.41
N THR A 690 5.57 4.04 4.21
CA THR A 690 5.00 5.28 4.73
C THR A 690 5.56 5.65 6.10
N GLU A 691 5.62 6.95 6.39
CA GLU A 691 6.21 7.49 7.64
C GLU A 691 5.36 7.16 8.88
N THR A 692 4.12 6.69 8.71
CA THR A 692 3.26 6.16 9.78
C THR A 692 3.33 4.63 9.89
N GLY A 693 3.84 3.93 8.88
CA GLY A 693 3.91 2.46 8.82
C GLY A 693 2.71 1.78 8.15
N ARG A 694 1.70 2.54 7.66
CA ARG A 694 0.67 1.97 6.77
C ARG A 694 1.32 1.34 5.53
N LEU A 695 0.74 0.25 5.05
CA LEU A 695 1.12 -0.39 3.80
C LEU A 695 0.89 0.55 2.59
N SER A 696 1.56 0.22 1.49
CA SER A 696 1.38 0.84 0.18
C SER A 696 1.56 -0.22 -0.89
N ALA A 697 0.78 -0.13 -1.98
CA ALA A 697 0.86 -1.02 -3.12
C ALA A 697 1.41 -0.28 -4.35
N ARG A 698 2.19 -0.97 -5.19
CA ARG A 698 2.70 -0.46 -6.47
C ARG A 698 2.67 -1.55 -7.54
N ARG A 699 2.62 -1.16 -8.82
CA ARG A 699 2.63 -2.08 -9.98
C ARG A 699 1.56 -3.19 -9.92
N PRO A 700 0.26 -2.87 -9.83
CA PRO A 700 -0.37 -1.54 -9.81
C PRO A 700 -0.65 -1.06 -8.38
N ASN A 701 -1.16 0.16 -8.21
CA ASN A 701 -1.53 0.69 -6.90
C ASN A 701 -2.94 0.24 -6.47
N LEU A 702 -3.03 -0.96 -5.89
CA LEU A 702 -4.29 -1.51 -5.37
C LEU A 702 -4.79 -0.85 -4.07
N GLN A 703 -3.98 -0.03 -3.39
CA GLN A 703 -4.40 0.71 -2.20
C GLN A 703 -5.26 1.96 -2.51
N ASN A 704 -5.20 2.50 -3.73
CA ASN A 704 -5.86 3.77 -4.09
C ASN A 704 -7.07 3.60 -5.02
N GLN A 705 -7.76 2.45 -4.99
CA GLN A 705 -8.93 2.19 -5.86
C GLN A 705 -10.08 3.19 -5.58
N PRO A 706 -10.80 3.66 -6.62
CA PRO A 706 -11.76 4.76 -6.48
C PRO A 706 -12.86 4.42 -5.45
N ALA A 707 -13.18 5.33 -4.53
CA ALA A 707 -14.26 5.09 -3.55
C ALA A 707 -15.61 4.83 -4.26
N LEU A 708 -16.50 4.01 -3.68
CA LEU A 708 -17.77 3.60 -4.32
C LEU A 708 -18.61 4.80 -4.84
N GLU A 709 -18.70 5.89 -4.07
CA GLU A 709 -19.37 7.16 -4.46
C GLU A 709 -18.77 7.84 -5.72
N LYS A 710 -17.61 7.37 -6.21
CA LYS A 710 -16.85 7.91 -7.35
C LYS A 710 -16.51 6.85 -8.41
N ASP A 711 -16.85 5.59 -8.17
CA ASP A 711 -16.48 4.46 -9.03
C ASP A 711 -17.50 4.30 -10.18
N ARG A 712 -17.50 5.27 -11.11
CA ARG A 712 -18.44 5.40 -12.25
C ARG A 712 -18.65 4.09 -13.01
N TYR A 713 -17.60 3.30 -13.14
CA TYR A 713 -17.56 2.06 -13.92
C TYR A 713 -17.48 0.78 -13.07
N LYS A 714 -17.68 0.89 -11.75
CA LYS A 714 -17.61 -0.22 -10.79
C LYS A 714 -16.33 -1.07 -10.97
N ILE A 715 -15.17 -0.42 -11.01
CA ILE A 715 -13.88 -1.08 -11.23
C ILE A 715 -13.61 -2.18 -10.19
N ARG A 716 -14.11 -2.04 -8.96
CA ARG A 716 -14.06 -3.14 -7.96
C ARG A 716 -14.76 -4.44 -8.42
N GLN A 717 -15.71 -4.38 -9.35
CA GLN A 717 -16.44 -5.55 -9.84
C GLN A 717 -15.53 -6.46 -10.68
N ALA A 718 -14.46 -5.92 -11.25
CA ALA A 718 -13.45 -6.68 -11.98
C ALA A 718 -12.63 -7.63 -11.09
N PHE A 719 -12.50 -7.34 -9.79
CA PHE A 719 -11.72 -8.17 -8.86
C PHE A 719 -12.62 -9.28 -8.31
N VAL A 720 -12.34 -10.52 -8.71
CA VAL A 720 -13.23 -11.68 -8.57
C VAL A 720 -12.57 -12.81 -7.76
N ALA A 721 -13.39 -13.71 -7.22
CA ALA A 721 -12.90 -15.01 -6.73
C ALA A 721 -12.58 -15.96 -7.91
N GLY A 722 -11.69 -16.92 -7.70
CA GLY A 722 -11.51 -18.05 -8.60
C GLY A 722 -12.72 -19.00 -8.63
N PRO A 723 -12.87 -19.83 -9.67
CA PRO A 723 -14.00 -20.76 -9.77
C PRO A 723 -14.14 -21.68 -8.55
N GLY A 724 -15.31 -21.66 -7.91
CA GLY A 724 -15.60 -22.42 -6.68
C GLY A 724 -15.25 -21.69 -5.37
N ASN A 725 -14.44 -20.63 -5.44
CA ASN A 725 -14.10 -19.79 -4.30
C ASN A 725 -15.10 -18.63 -4.11
N SER A 726 -15.02 -17.98 -2.97
CA SER A 726 -15.63 -16.68 -2.69
C SER A 726 -14.59 -15.75 -2.06
N LEU A 727 -14.81 -14.45 -2.17
CA LEU A 727 -14.06 -13.44 -1.42
C LEU A 727 -14.73 -13.19 -0.07
N ILE A 728 -13.93 -13.09 1.00
CA ILE A 728 -14.30 -12.38 2.22
C ILE A 728 -13.66 -11.01 2.14
N VAL A 729 -14.46 -9.97 2.34
CA VAL A 729 -13.97 -8.59 2.53
C VAL A 729 -14.40 -8.17 3.92
N ALA A 730 -13.44 -7.73 4.74
CA ALA A 730 -13.66 -7.35 6.13
C ALA A 730 -12.94 -6.03 6.45
N ASP A 731 -13.64 -5.07 7.03
CA ASP A 731 -13.19 -3.69 7.24
C ASP A 731 -13.50 -3.21 8.66
N TYR A 732 -12.62 -2.40 9.24
CA TYR A 732 -12.82 -1.89 10.59
C TYR A 732 -13.77 -0.69 10.63
N GLY A 733 -14.76 -0.76 11.51
CA GLY A 733 -15.71 0.32 11.77
C GLY A 733 -15.07 1.55 12.41
N GLN A 734 -14.47 2.42 11.58
CA GLN A 734 -13.84 3.70 11.96
C GLN A 734 -12.60 3.57 12.89
N LEU A 735 -11.67 2.67 12.54
CA LEU A 735 -10.47 2.31 13.31
C LEU A 735 -9.73 3.50 13.94
N GLU A 736 -9.35 4.49 13.14
CA GLU A 736 -8.59 5.66 13.62
C GLU A 736 -9.33 6.47 14.70
N LEU A 737 -10.66 6.54 14.67
CA LEU A 737 -11.43 7.26 15.70
C LEU A 737 -11.59 6.45 16.99
N ARG A 738 -11.61 5.11 16.90
CA ARG A 738 -11.56 4.22 18.09
C ARG A 738 -10.20 4.32 18.77
N ILE A 739 -9.12 4.30 17.99
CA ILE A 739 -7.75 4.51 18.46
C ILE A 739 -7.62 5.89 19.13
N LEU A 740 -8.13 6.96 18.50
CA LEU A 740 -8.13 8.29 19.13
C LEU A 740 -8.91 8.32 20.46
N ALA A 741 -10.04 7.63 20.55
CA ALA A 741 -10.83 7.53 21.79
C ALA A 741 -10.05 6.83 22.93
N HIS A 742 -9.27 5.79 22.61
CA HIS A 742 -8.42 5.09 23.57
C HIS A 742 -7.18 5.92 23.96
N LEU A 743 -6.41 6.43 22.98
CA LEU A 743 -5.17 7.20 23.21
C LEU A 743 -5.43 8.49 24.01
N ALA A 744 -6.52 9.20 23.72
CA ALA A 744 -6.92 10.39 24.48
C ALA A 744 -7.78 10.06 25.72
N ASN A 745 -8.10 8.78 25.97
CA ASN A 745 -9.03 8.30 27.01
C ASN A 745 -10.34 9.11 27.10
N CYS A 746 -10.87 9.53 25.95
CA CYS A 746 -11.95 10.53 25.88
C CYS A 746 -13.31 9.86 26.16
N LYS A 747 -13.89 10.16 27.32
CA LYS A 747 -15.10 9.48 27.84
C LYS A 747 -16.27 9.58 26.86
N SER A 748 -16.53 10.79 26.36
CA SER A 748 -17.56 11.08 25.34
C SER A 748 -17.42 10.22 24.08
N MET A 749 -16.20 9.92 23.63
CA MET A 749 -15.97 9.05 22.47
C MET A 749 -16.13 7.57 22.83
N LEU A 750 -15.59 7.12 23.97
CA LEU A 750 -15.70 5.74 24.44
C LEU A 750 -17.16 5.35 24.71
N GLU A 751 -17.94 6.22 25.34
CA GLU A 751 -19.38 6.07 25.57
C GLU A 751 -20.17 6.05 24.25
N ALA A 752 -19.85 6.95 23.31
CA ALA A 752 -20.50 6.97 22.00
C ALA A 752 -20.24 5.71 21.15
N PHE A 753 -19.07 5.08 21.29
CA PHE A 753 -18.79 3.79 20.64
C PHE A 753 -19.44 2.60 21.34
N ARG A 754 -19.47 2.56 22.68
CA ARG A 754 -20.16 1.52 23.46
C ARG A 754 -21.69 1.55 23.28
N ALA A 755 -22.24 2.73 22.99
CA ALA A 755 -23.67 2.91 22.72
C ALA A 755 -24.10 2.46 21.31
N GLY A 756 -23.19 1.93 20.48
CA GLY A 756 -23.48 1.48 19.11
C GLY A 756 -23.72 2.61 18.10
N GLY A 757 -24.01 2.25 16.86
CA GLY A 757 -24.46 3.15 15.80
C GLY A 757 -23.39 4.03 15.17
N ASP A 758 -23.79 4.74 14.13
CA ASP A 758 -22.84 5.53 13.33
C ASP A 758 -22.33 6.76 14.09
N PHE A 759 -21.05 6.74 14.46
CA PHE A 759 -20.38 7.79 15.23
C PHE A 759 -20.48 9.18 14.56
N HIS A 760 -20.45 9.24 13.22
CA HIS A 760 -20.61 10.49 12.47
C HIS A 760 -22.05 11.06 12.56
N SER A 761 -23.06 10.19 12.64
CA SER A 761 -24.47 10.54 12.85
C SER A 761 -24.69 11.08 14.26
N ARG A 762 -24.09 10.45 15.28
CA ARG A 762 -24.04 11.01 16.65
C ARG A 762 -23.35 12.38 16.67
N THR A 763 -22.28 12.55 15.92
CA THR A 763 -21.60 13.85 15.79
C THR A 763 -22.50 14.90 15.11
N ALA A 764 -23.22 14.55 14.05
CA ALA A 764 -24.16 15.44 13.35
C ALA A 764 -25.33 15.86 14.25
N MET A 765 -25.85 14.95 15.07
CA MET A 765 -26.88 15.20 16.08
C MET A 765 -26.42 16.21 17.16
N ASN A 766 -25.12 16.24 17.49
CA ASN A 766 -24.55 17.24 18.39
C ASN A 766 -24.31 18.59 17.68
N MET A 767 -23.90 18.57 16.40
CA MET A 767 -23.66 19.77 15.59
C MET A 767 -24.93 20.53 15.16
N TYR A 768 -26.05 19.84 14.94
CA TYR A 768 -27.24 20.40 14.30
C TYR A 768 -28.52 20.15 15.10
N SER A 769 -29.23 21.23 15.46
CA SER A 769 -30.45 21.18 16.28
C SER A 769 -31.62 20.48 15.58
N HIS A 770 -31.81 20.68 14.27
CA HIS A 770 -32.88 20.03 13.51
C HIS A 770 -32.66 18.52 13.37
N VAL A 771 -31.39 18.09 13.23
CA VAL A 771 -31.01 16.67 13.23
C VAL A 771 -31.29 16.04 14.61
N ARG A 772 -31.00 16.75 15.70
CA ARG A 772 -31.30 16.31 17.07
C ARG A 772 -32.80 16.15 17.29
N GLU A 773 -33.60 17.15 16.93
CA GLU A 773 -35.05 17.11 17.04
C GLU A 773 -35.65 15.92 16.26
N ALA A 774 -35.09 15.59 15.09
CA ALA A 774 -35.52 14.44 14.31
C ALA A 774 -35.24 13.08 14.98
N VAL A 775 -34.11 12.93 15.68
CA VAL A 775 -33.80 11.73 16.49
C VAL A 775 -34.71 11.67 17.73
N GLU A 776 -34.83 12.77 18.47
CA GLU A 776 -35.65 12.86 19.69
C GLU A 776 -37.13 12.55 19.40
N LYS A 777 -37.66 13.04 18.27
CA LYS A 777 -39.03 12.75 17.80
C LYS A 777 -39.15 11.41 17.05
N LYS A 778 -38.13 10.55 17.09
CA LYS A 778 -38.08 9.23 16.43
C LYS A 778 -38.42 9.25 14.92
N ARG A 779 -38.18 10.37 14.24
CA ARG A 779 -38.35 10.49 12.78
C ARG A 779 -37.21 9.83 12.01
N VAL A 780 -36.05 9.68 12.65
CA VAL A 780 -34.88 8.95 12.14
C VAL A 780 -34.23 8.12 13.24
N LEU A 781 -33.53 7.05 12.85
CA LEU A 781 -32.78 6.16 13.74
C LEU A 781 -31.26 6.39 13.61
N LEU A 782 -30.51 6.25 14.71
CA LEU A 782 -29.03 6.25 14.70
C LEU A 782 -28.45 4.90 14.27
N GLU A 783 -29.21 3.82 14.49
CA GLU A 783 -28.86 2.43 14.26
C GLU A 783 -30.15 1.61 14.11
N TRP A 784 -30.09 0.52 13.35
CA TRP A 784 -31.14 -0.49 13.26
C TRP A 784 -30.48 -1.84 12.96
N HIS A 785 -30.95 -2.89 13.62
CA HIS A 785 -30.55 -4.26 13.37
C HIS A 785 -31.77 -5.00 12.83
N PRO A 786 -31.71 -5.60 11.62
CA PRO A 786 -32.85 -6.32 11.06
C PRO A 786 -33.28 -7.48 11.95
N GLN A 787 -34.58 -7.57 12.25
CA GLN A 787 -35.15 -8.80 12.81
C GLN A 787 -35.53 -9.79 11.71
N GLN A 788 -35.75 -11.05 12.07
CA GLN A 788 -36.01 -12.12 11.11
C GLN A 788 -37.35 -11.90 10.37
N GLY A 789 -37.26 -11.34 9.15
CA GLY A 789 -38.41 -10.95 8.33
C GLY A 789 -38.54 -9.44 8.06
N GLU A 790 -37.64 -8.60 8.58
CA GLU A 790 -37.61 -7.16 8.28
C GLU A 790 -36.54 -6.80 7.24
N ASP A 791 -36.94 -6.46 6.01
CA ASP A 791 -36.00 -6.06 4.95
C ASP A 791 -35.53 -4.59 5.06
N LYS A 792 -36.23 -3.74 5.82
CA LYS A 792 -36.01 -2.28 5.89
C LYS A 792 -36.34 -1.72 7.29
N PRO A 793 -35.64 -0.66 7.74
CA PRO A 793 -35.91 -0.03 9.04
C PRO A 793 -37.29 0.66 9.05
N PRO A 794 -37.96 0.73 10.22
CA PRO A 794 -39.31 1.30 10.34
C PRO A 794 -39.36 2.82 10.12
N VAL A 795 -38.22 3.51 10.28
CA VAL A 795 -38.00 4.91 9.86
C VAL A 795 -36.58 5.03 9.27
N PRO A 796 -36.28 6.03 8.42
CA PRO A 796 -34.96 6.18 7.82
C PRO A 796 -33.84 6.30 8.86
N LEU A 797 -32.64 5.82 8.54
CA LEU A 797 -31.46 6.09 9.37
C LEU A 797 -31.00 7.54 9.15
N LEU A 798 -30.44 8.17 10.19
CA LEU A 798 -29.91 9.54 10.14
C LEU A 798 -28.89 9.70 9.01
N LYS A 799 -28.05 8.67 8.80
CA LYS A 799 -27.05 8.63 7.73
C LYS A 799 -27.63 8.79 6.32
N ASP A 800 -28.89 8.39 6.12
CA ASP A 800 -29.59 8.39 4.83
C ASP A 800 -30.43 9.67 4.69
N ALA A 801 -31.17 10.06 5.74
CA ALA A 801 -32.02 11.26 5.76
C ALA A 801 -31.24 12.59 5.86
N PHE A 802 -30.14 12.61 6.62
CA PHE A 802 -29.29 13.79 6.85
C PHE A 802 -27.85 13.51 6.37
N GLY A 803 -27.73 12.91 5.20
CA GLY A 803 -26.44 12.51 4.62
C GLY A 803 -25.46 13.67 4.40
N SER A 804 -25.96 14.89 4.19
CA SER A 804 -25.13 16.11 4.03
C SER A 804 -24.47 16.53 5.35
N GLU A 805 -25.26 16.62 6.41
CA GLU A 805 -24.84 16.90 7.78
C GLU A 805 -23.91 15.81 8.30
N ARG A 806 -24.23 14.53 8.06
CA ARG A 806 -23.33 13.41 8.35
C ARG A 806 -22.01 13.53 7.58
N ARG A 807 -22.02 13.93 6.30
CA ARG A 807 -20.78 14.12 5.52
C ARG A 807 -19.93 15.26 6.09
N LYS A 808 -20.54 16.38 6.51
CA LYS A 808 -19.84 17.46 7.26
C LYS A 808 -19.28 16.97 8.61
N ALA A 809 -20.06 16.19 9.36
CA ALA A 809 -19.65 15.65 10.66
C ALA A 809 -18.58 14.55 10.56
N LYS A 810 -18.60 13.71 9.52
CA LYS A 810 -17.51 12.79 9.16
C LYS A 810 -16.23 13.58 8.90
N MET A 811 -16.32 14.60 8.07
CA MET A 811 -15.21 15.49 7.74
C MET A 811 -14.65 16.22 8.97
N LEU A 812 -15.49 16.63 9.94
CA LEU A 812 -15.04 17.21 11.22
C LEU A 812 -14.14 16.25 11.99
N ASN A 813 -14.63 15.03 12.23
CA ASN A 813 -13.94 14.03 13.05
C ASN A 813 -12.55 13.69 12.49
N PHE A 814 -12.46 13.42 11.18
CA PHE A 814 -11.17 13.18 10.52
C PHE A 814 -10.29 14.45 10.45
N SER A 815 -10.87 15.63 10.24
CA SER A 815 -10.12 16.90 10.28
C SER A 815 -9.46 17.14 11.64
N ILE A 816 -10.13 16.78 12.74
CA ILE A 816 -9.59 16.90 14.09
C ILE A 816 -8.51 15.84 14.36
N ALA A 817 -8.73 14.58 13.96
CA ALA A 817 -7.71 13.52 14.04
C ALA A 817 -6.42 13.83 13.25
N TYR A 818 -6.49 14.69 12.22
CA TYR A 818 -5.36 15.10 11.40
C TYR A 818 -4.87 16.54 11.67
N GLY A 819 -5.37 17.21 12.72
CA GLY A 819 -4.93 18.56 13.10
C GLY A 819 -5.19 19.64 12.04
N LYS A 820 -6.26 19.52 11.24
CA LYS A 820 -6.66 20.50 10.22
C LYS A 820 -7.28 21.74 10.88
N THR A 821 -6.89 22.92 10.43
CA THR A 821 -7.31 24.20 11.02
C THR A 821 -8.75 24.59 10.62
N PRO A 822 -9.45 25.42 11.42
CA PRO A 822 -10.78 25.93 11.05
C PRO A 822 -10.83 26.68 9.71
N VAL A 823 -9.73 27.33 9.30
CA VAL A 823 -9.59 28.00 7.98
C VAL A 823 -9.52 26.98 6.84
N GLY A 824 -8.92 25.81 7.08
CA GLY A 824 -8.97 24.69 6.13
C GLY A 824 -10.36 24.06 6.07
N LEU A 825 -11.04 23.94 7.21
CA LEU A 825 -12.36 23.32 7.32
C LEU A 825 -13.47 24.19 6.71
N SER A 826 -13.40 25.52 6.88
CA SER A 826 -14.40 26.45 6.33
C SER A 826 -14.43 26.42 4.80
N ARG A 827 -13.27 26.16 4.16
CA ARG A 827 -13.14 25.97 2.71
C ARG A 827 -13.85 24.69 2.25
N ASP A 828 -13.58 23.55 2.88
CA ASP A 828 -14.23 22.28 2.53
C ASP A 828 -15.76 22.34 2.70
N TRP A 829 -16.24 22.98 3.77
CA TRP A 829 -17.66 23.11 4.09
C TRP A 829 -18.38 24.20 3.31
N LYS A 830 -17.64 25.11 2.65
CA LYS A 830 -18.13 26.35 2.02
C LYS A 830 -18.90 27.25 3.00
N VAL A 831 -18.32 27.50 4.17
CA VAL A 831 -18.90 28.31 5.25
C VAL A 831 -17.95 29.42 5.72
N SER A 832 -18.43 30.30 6.59
CA SER A 832 -17.56 31.33 7.19
C SER A 832 -16.49 30.72 8.11
N VAL A 833 -15.32 31.36 8.20
CA VAL A 833 -14.24 30.94 9.13
C VAL A 833 -14.73 30.98 10.59
N LYS A 834 -15.65 31.90 10.92
CA LYS A 834 -16.29 31.98 12.23
C LYS A 834 -17.13 30.74 12.51
N GLU A 835 -18.07 30.40 11.64
CA GLU A 835 -18.95 29.24 11.78
C GLU A 835 -18.17 27.92 11.91
N ALA A 836 -17.11 27.75 11.10
CA ALA A 836 -16.22 26.59 11.22
C ALA A 836 -15.48 26.55 12.57
N LYS A 837 -15.00 27.70 13.07
CA LYS A 837 -14.36 27.82 14.39
C LYS A 837 -15.35 27.52 15.52
N ASP A 838 -16.56 28.08 15.46
CA ASP A 838 -17.59 27.92 16.49
C ASP A 838 -18.05 26.45 16.56
N THR A 839 -18.19 25.78 15.41
CA THR A 839 -18.50 24.34 15.31
C THR A 839 -17.38 23.45 15.87
N VAL A 840 -16.11 23.75 15.55
CA VAL A 840 -14.95 23.05 16.12
C VAL A 840 -14.87 23.26 17.64
N SER A 841 -15.19 24.46 18.12
CA SER A 841 -15.22 24.78 19.55
C SER A 841 -16.32 24.01 20.29
N LEU A 842 -17.48 23.83 19.67
CA LEU A 842 -18.56 22.98 20.20
C LEU A 842 -18.13 21.51 20.30
N TRP A 843 -17.46 20.96 19.27
CA TRP A 843 -16.97 19.58 19.29
C TRP A 843 -15.97 19.33 20.42
N TYR A 844 -15.02 20.25 20.63
CA TYR A 844 -14.04 20.15 21.72
C TYR A 844 -14.66 20.38 23.10
N LYS A 845 -15.74 21.15 23.25
CA LYS A 845 -16.40 21.40 24.54
C LYS A 845 -16.81 20.10 25.25
N GLU A 846 -17.18 19.08 24.48
CA GLU A 846 -17.56 17.74 24.98
C GLU A 846 -16.38 16.74 25.03
N ARG A 847 -15.19 17.13 24.55
CA ARG A 847 -14.04 16.26 24.24
C ARG A 847 -12.72 16.94 24.58
N GLN A 848 -12.63 17.52 25.78
CA GLN A 848 -11.45 18.26 26.25
C GLN A 848 -10.22 17.36 26.40
N GLU A 849 -10.41 16.05 26.64
CA GLU A 849 -9.33 15.08 26.75
C GLU A 849 -8.56 14.94 25.42
N VAL A 850 -9.27 15.00 24.28
CA VAL A 850 -8.64 15.00 22.94
C VAL A 850 -7.76 16.24 22.75
N LEU A 851 -8.22 17.42 23.18
CA LEU A 851 -7.43 18.64 23.07
C LEU A 851 -6.18 18.59 23.98
N CYS A 852 -6.34 18.11 25.22
CA CYS A 852 -5.24 17.93 26.16
C CYS A 852 -4.17 16.96 25.61
N TRP A 853 -4.61 15.81 25.10
CA TRP A 853 -3.76 14.81 24.45
C TRP A 853 -3.05 15.38 23.20
N GLN A 854 -3.74 16.14 22.35
CA GLN A 854 -3.12 16.79 21.18
C GLN A 854 -2.02 17.78 21.56
N GLU A 855 -2.19 18.57 22.61
CA GLU A 855 -1.13 19.47 23.08
C GLU A 855 0.03 18.71 23.72
N GLU A 856 -0.21 17.56 24.36
CA GLU A 856 0.88 16.74 24.91
C GLU A 856 1.70 16.05 23.81
N CYS A 857 1.08 15.49 22.77
CA CYS A 857 1.81 14.93 21.63
C CYS A 857 2.69 15.99 20.92
N LYS A 858 2.26 17.27 20.88
CA LYS A 858 3.11 18.36 20.39
C LYS A 858 4.30 18.61 21.32
N LYS A 859 4.09 18.67 22.65
CA LYS A 859 5.18 18.82 23.63
C LYS A 859 6.17 17.66 23.54
N GLU A 860 5.68 16.43 23.40
CA GLU A 860 6.50 15.24 23.19
C GLU A 860 7.36 15.39 21.93
N ALA A 861 6.76 15.72 20.79
CA ALA A 861 7.47 15.93 19.52
C ALA A 861 8.56 17.01 19.61
N LEU A 862 8.32 18.08 20.37
CA LEU A 862 9.31 19.15 20.60
C LEU A 862 10.44 18.74 21.55
N LYS A 863 10.11 18.02 22.63
CA LYS A 863 11.05 17.61 23.69
C LYS A 863 11.88 16.39 23.29
N ASN A 864 11.21 15.31 22.90
CA ASN A 864 11.79 14.00 22.61
C ASN A 864 12.29 13.89 21.16
N LYS A 865 11.81 14.77 20.26
CA LYS A 865 12.10 14.77 18.79
C LYS A 865 11.53 13.55 18.07
N PHE A 866 10.61 12.83 18.70
CA PHE A 866 9.76 11.81 18.11
C PHE A 866 8.38 11.81 18.78
N VAL A 867 7.44 11.06 18.20
CA VAL A 867 6.24 10.54 18.88
C VAL A 867 6.14 9.04 18.64
N ARG A 868 5.39 8.33 19.48
CA ARG A 868 5.19 6.88 19.39
C ARG A 868 3.79 6.47 18.94
N THR A 869 3.71 5.24 18.44
CA THR A 869 2.48 4.49 18.16
C THR A 869 2.12 3.60 19.35
N LEU A 870 0.94 2.99 19.31
CA LEU A 870 0.43 2.07 20.33
C LEU A 870 1.43 0.96 20.65
N LEU A 871 2.01 0.31 19.63
CA LEU A 871 3.02 -0.73 19.85
C LEU A 871 4.45 -0.18 19.97
N GLY A 872 4.61 1.12 20.27
CA GLY A 872 5.89 1.74 20.62
C GLY A 872 6.76 2.20 19.45
N ARG A 873 6.44 1.87 18.19
CA ARG A 873 7.22 2.34 17.02
C ARG A 873 7.27 3.87 16.98
N SER A 874 8.46 4.41 16.74
CA SER A 874 8.75 5.84 16.73
C SER A 874 8.63 6.47 15.32
N ARG A 875 8.32 7.76 15.27
CA ARG A 875 8.55 8.62 14.08
C ARG A 875 9.35 9.83 14.50
N HIS A 876 10.54 9.97 13.91
CA HIS A 876 11.50 11.01 14.25
C HIS A 876 11.23 12.32 13.49
N PHE A 877 11.57 13.44 14.13
CA PHE A 877 11.42 14.80 13.61
C PHE A 877 12.75 15.58 13.65
N PRO A 878 12.97 16.54 12.73
CA PRO A 878 14.15 17.41 12.77
C PRO A 878 14.07 18.44 13.91
N LEU A 879 15.21 19.06 14.24
CA LEU A 879 15.28 20.12 15.25
C LEU A 879 14.36 21.29 14.90
N VAL A 880 13.51 21.69 15.84
CA VAL A 880 12.46 22.70 15.61
C VAL A 880 12.95 24.14 15.79
N GLU A 881 14.13 24.32 16.39
CA GLU A 881 14.82 25.61 16.53
C GLU A 881 15.20 26.22 15.17
N THR A 882 15.68 25.40 14.23
CA THR A 882 16.04 25.79 12.86
C THR A 882 14.89 25.63 11.86
N ALA A 883 13.71 25.18 12.31
CA ALA A 883 12.57 24.93 11.44
C ALA A 883 11.76 26.21 11.14
N SER A 884 11.45 26.41 9.86
CA SER A 884 10.51 27.46 9.42
C SER A 884 9.10 27.25 10.00
N ASN A 885 8.29 28.32 10.04
CA ASN A 885 6.91 28.24 10.51
C ASN A 885 6.04 27.24 9.70
N ALA A 886 6.39 26.97 8.43
CA ALA A 886 5.71 25.94 7.63
C ALA A 886 6.11 24.52 8.07
N GLN A 887 7.40 24.28 8.34
CA GLN A 887 7.88 22.99 8.87
C GLN A 887 7.37 22.73 10.29
N ARG A 888 7.35 23.73 11.17
CA ARG A 888 6.80 23.62 12.53
C ARG A 888 5.32 23.19 12.50
N ARG A 889 4.49 23.84 11.68
CA ARG A 889 3.08 23.45 11.40
C ARG A 889 2.92 22.11 10.67
N HIS A 890 3.98 21.54 10.10
CA HIS A 890 3.95 20.17 9.58
C HIS A 890 4.25 19.16 10.70
N ILE A 891 5.28 19.42 11.52
CA ILE A 891 5.65 18.60 12.68
C ILE A 891 4.51 18.53 13.70
N GLU A 892 3.86 19.66 14.04
CA GLU A 892 2.70 19.70 14.94
C GLU A 892 1.54 18.79 14.48
N ARG A 893 1.25 18.77 13.17
CA ARG A 893 0.21 17.89 12.61
C ARG A 893 0.67 16.43 12.54
N ALA A 894 1.93 16.19 12.20
CA ALA A 894 2.53 14.87 12.18
C ALA A 894 2.57 14.24 13.58
N ALA A 895 2.80 15.04 14.62
CA ALA A 895 2.79 14.62 16.02
C ALA A 895 1.41 14.14 16.48
N ILE A 896 0.32 14.75 16.02
CA ILE A 896 -1.06 14.31 16.28
C ILE A 896 -1.44 13.11 15.42
N ASN A 897 -1.12 13.16 14.12
CA ASN A 897 -1.54 12.15 13.15
C ASN A 897 -0.83 10.80 13.32
N THR A 898 0.46 10.79 13.68
CA THR A 898 1.25 9.54 13.71
C THR A 898 0.79 8.55 14.78
N PRO A 899 0.55 8.96 16.05
CA PRO A 899 0.03 8.04 17.05
C PRO A 899 -1.30 7.42 16.63
N VAL A 900 -2.19 8.15 15.95
CA VAL A 900 -3.48 7.60 15.48
C VAL A 900 -3.30 6.68 14.27
N GLN A 901 -2.75 7.21 13.17
CA GLN A 901 -2.66 6.50 11.89
C GLN A 901 -1.62 5.37 11.91
N GLY A 902 -0.55 5.52 12.69
CA GLY A 902 0.48 4.49 12.86
C GLY A 902 -0.02 3.34 13.72
N SER A 903 -0.80 3.60 14.77
CA SER A 903 -1.47 2.55 15.54
C SER A 903 -2.56 1.84 14.74
N ALA A 904 -3.20 2.52 13.79
CA ALA A 904 -4.12 1.86 12.85
C ALA A 904 -3.38 0.87 11.94
N ALA A 905 -2.17 1.21 11.50
CA ALA A 905 -1.29 0.28 10.80
C ALA A 905 -0.84 -0.88 11.70
N ASP A 906 -0.56 -0.63 12.99
CA ASP A 906 -0.21 -1.68 13.96
C ASP A 906 -1.36 -2.67 14.17
N VAL A 907 -2.59 -2.17 14.40
CA VAL A 907 -3.80 -2.99 14.56
C VAL A 907 -4.08 -3.82 13.30
N ALA A 908 -3.94 -3.24 12.11
CA ALA A 908 -4.10 -3.97 10.85
C ALA A 908 -3.02 -5.05 10.67
N MET A 909 -1.75 -4.74 10.95
CA MET A 909 -0.64 -5.70 10.93
C MET A 909 -0.89 -6.87 11.89
N CYS A 910 -1.29 -6.59 13.13
CA CYS A 910 -1.59 -7.59 14.13
C CYS A 910 -2.77 -8.49 13.72
N ALA A 911 -3.86 -7.91 13.19
CA ALA A 911 -4.99 -8.68 12.67
C ALA A 911 -4.60 -9.61 11.50
N MET A 912 -3.77 -9.12 10.57
CA MET A 912 -3.25 -9.94 9.47
C MET A 912 -2.37 -11.10 9.98
N LEU A 913 -1.57 -10.86 11.03
CA LEU A 913 -0.78 -11.90 11.68
C LEU A 913 -1.68 -12.93 12.40
N GLU A 914 -2.75 -12.52 13.09
CA GLU A 914 -3.70 -13.44 13.72
C GLU A 914 -4.48 -14.26 12.69
N ILE A 915 -4.85 -13.65 11.54
CA ILE A 915 -5.44 -14.35 10.39
C ILE A 915 -4.48 -15.41 9.85
N ASP A 916 -3.19 -15.10 9.67
CA ASP A 916 -2.20 -16.08 9.20
C ASP A 916 -1.90 -17.19 10.25
N ARG A 917 -1.83 -16.82 11.53
CA ARG A 917 -1.64 -17.78 12.64
C ARG A 917 -2.84 -18.73 12.79
N ASN A 918 -4.00 -18.40 12.22
CA ASN A 918 -5.21 -19.20 12.34
C ASN A 918 -5.14 -20.50 11.53
N ILE A 919 -4.83 -21.61 12.24
CA ILE A 919 -4.78 -22.96 11.67
C ILE A 919 -6.09 -23.32 10.95
N ARG A 920 -7.25 -22.91 11.48
CA ARG A 920 -8.55 -23.30 10.90
C ARG A 920 -8.84 -22.61 9.56
N LEU A 921 -8.41 -21.36 9.37
CA LEU A 921 -8.48 -20.73 8.03
C LEU A 921 -7.59 -21.46 7.02
N LYS A 922 -6.38 -21.86 7.43
CA LYS A 922 -5.45 -22.63 6.60
C LYS A 922 -5.96 -24.03 6.26
N GLU A 923 -6.58 -24.74 7.21
CA GLU A 923 -7.28 -26.02 6.97
C GLU A 923 -8.44 -25.88 5.97
N LEU A 924 -9.21 -24.79 6.07
CA LEU A 924 -10.32 -24.50 5.17
C LEU A 924 -9.87 -23.96 3.80
N GLY A 925 -8.57 -23.82 3.55
CA GLY A 925 -8.02 -23.34 2.27
C GLY A 925 -8.15 -21.83 2.04
N TRP A 926 -8.41 -21.03 3.08
CA TRP A 926 -8.53 -19.58 2.97
C TRP A 926 -7.17 -18.88 2.97
N LYS A 927 -7.01 -17.92 2.07
CA LYS A 927 -5.77 -17.17 1.86
C LYS A 927 -6.01 -15.67 1.97
N LEU A 928 -5.14 -14.97 2.67
CA LEU A 928 -5.09 -13.51 2.67
C LEU A 928 -4.44 -13.03 1.36
N LEU A 929 -5.15 -12.19 0.60
CA LEU A 929 -4.70 -11.70 -0.71
C LEU A 929 -4.23 -10.25 -0.68
N LEU A 930 -5.01 -9.38 -0.02
CA LEU A 930 -4.78 -7.94 -0.09
C LEU A 930 -5.20 -7.25 1.21
N GLN A 931 -4.55 -6.12 1.48
CA GLN A 931 -4.91 -5.14 2.50
C GLN A 931 -5.11 -3.80 1.80
N VAL A 932 -6.20 -3.08 2.11
CA VAL A 932 -6.53 -1.77 1.53
C VAL A 932 -7.06 -0.85 2.64
N HIS A 933 -6.41 0.28 2.91
CA HIS A 933 -6.80 1.20 4.01
C HIS A 933 -6.89 0.50 5.37
N ASP A 934 -8.10 0.22 5.88
CA ASP A 934 -8.37 -0.54 7.13
C ASP A 934 -9.03 -1.92 6.86
N GLU A 935 -9.14 -2.30 5.58
CA GLU A 935 -9.77 -3.52 5.08
C GLU A 935 -8.75 -4.62 4.76
N VAL A 936 -9.18 -5.88 4.89
CA VAL A 936 -8.51 -7.08 4.39
C VAL A 936 -9.42 -7.87 3.44
N ILE A 937 -8.80 -8.50 2.44
CA ILE A 937 -9.47 -9.34 1.44
C ILE A 937 -8.85 -10.74 1.46
N LEU A 938 -9.70 -11.76 1.65
CA LEU A 938 -9.33 -13.17 1.60
C LEU A 938 -10.09 -13.89 0.50
N GLU A 939 -9.54 -14.98 -0.02
CA GLU A 939 -10.21 -15.91 -0.94
C GLU A 939 -10.11 -17.36 -0.43
N GLY A 940 -11.17 -18.14 -0.62
CA GLY A 940 -11.21 -19.57 -0.30
C GLY A 940 -12.54 -20.23 -0.69
N PRO A 941 -12.71 -21.54 -0.43
CA PRO A 941 -13.83 -22.34 -0.92
C PRO A 941 -15.19 -21.85 -0.43
N THR A 942 -16.13 -21.62 -1.36
CA THR A 942 -17.46 -21.03 -1.08
C THR A 942 -18.24 -21.78 0.00
N GLU A 943 -18.13 -23.12 0.03
CA GLU A 943 -18.77 -23.99 1.02
C GLU A 943 -18.41 -23.69 2.49
N SER A 944 -17.29 -23.00 2.72
CA SER A 944 -16.79 -22.66 4.06
C SER A 944 -16.81 -21.17 4.37
N ALA A 945 -17.30 -20.33 3.44
CA ALA A 945 -17.16 -18.87 3.51
C ALA A 945 -17.77 -18.24 4.77
N GLU A 946 -18.95 -18.69 5.20
CA GLU A 946 -19.59 -18.15 6.41
C GLU A 946 -18.83 -18.50 7.71
N LEU A 947 -18.25 -19.70 7.78
CA LEU A 947 -17.40 -20.11 8.90
C LEU A 947 -16.07 -19.33 8.90
N ALA A 948 -15.42 -19.22 7.73
CA ALA A 948 -14.20 -18.45 7.59
C ALA A 948 -14.40 -16.95 7.90
N LYS A 949 -15.52 -16.36 7.48
CA LYS A 949 -15.90 -14.98 7.80
C LYS A 949 -16.01 -14.75 9.31
N ALA A 950 -16.67 -15.65 10.04
CA ALA A 950 -16.78 -15.56 11.49
C ALA A 950 -15.39 -15.59 12.17
N ILE A 951 -14.48 -16.44 11.67
CA ILE A 951 -13.10 -16.52 12.18
C ILE A 951 -12.30 -15.24 11.85
N VAL A 952 -12.43 -14.69 10.63
CA VAL A 952 -11.79 -13.42 10.24
C VAL A 952 -12.27 -12.26 11.13
N VAL A 953 -13.58 -12.18 11.40
CA VAL A 953 -14.16 -11.19 12.32
C VAL A 953 -13.60 -11.34 13.74
N GLU A 954 -13.41 -12.57 14.24
CA GLU A 954 -12.77 -12.79 15.54
C GLU A 954 -11.29 -12.37 15.55
N CYS A 955 -10.50 -12.78 14.56
CA CYS A 955 -9.08 -12.40 14.45
C CYS A 955 -8.88 -10.88 14.32
N MET A 956 -9.76 -10.18 13.61
CA MET A 956 -9.71 -8.71 13.49
C MET A 956 -10.23 -8.00 14.75
N SER A 957 -11.33 -8.46 15.37
CA SER A 957 -11.84 -7.82 16.59
C SER A 957 -10.95 -8.06 17.83
N LYS A 958 -10.08 -9.07 17.78
CA LYS A 958 -9.14 -9.45 18.85
C LYS A 958 -7.69 -9.61 18.33
N PRO A 959 -7.07 -8.56 17.76
CA PRO A 959 -5.87 -8.67 16.94
C PRO A 959 -4.59 -8.93 17.74
N PHE A 960 -4.63 -8.82 19.08
CA PHE A 960 -3.46 -8.97 19.94
C PHE A 960 -3.47 -10.36 20.59
N TYR A 961 -3.02 -11.39 19.85
CA TYR A 961 -2.99 -12.79 20.32
C TYR A 961 -4.35 -13.30 20.83
N GLY A 962 -5.40 -13.11 20.03
CA GLY A 962 -6.77 -13.42 20.42
C GLY A 962 -7.36 -12.51 21.51
N THR A 963 -6.78 -11.33 21.77
CA THR A 963 -7.31 -10.33 22.71
C THR A 963 -7.43 -8.93 22.11
N ASN A 964 -8.23 -8.07 22.75
CA ASN A 964 -8.24 -6.63 22.54
C ASN A 964 -7.98 -5.95 23.89
N PHE A 965 -6.90 -5.15 24.00
CA PHE A 965 -6.56 -4.39 25.21
C PHE A 965 -7.00 -2.92 25.15
N LEU A 966 -7.56 -2.48 24.03
CA LEU A 966 -8.07 -1.11 23.87
C LEU A 966 -9.29 -0.87 24.75
N ASN A 967 -9.49 0.37 25.19
CA ASN A 967 -10.65 0.78 26.02
C ASN A 967 -12.01 0.76 25.25
N VAL A 968 -12.00 0.30 24.00
CA VAL A 968 -13.10 0.32 23.04
C VAL A 968 -13.02 -0.92 22.13
N ASP A 969 -14.18 -1.49 21.80
CA ASP A 969 -14.27 -2.67 20.95
C ASP A 969 -13.92 -2.36 19.49
N LEU A 970 -13.17 -3.26 18.85
CA LEU A 970 -12.86 -3.19 17.43
C LEU A 970 -13.97 -3.88 16.62
N VAL A 971 -14.95 -3.08 16.19
CA VAL A 971 -16.05 -3.53 15.32
C VAL A 971 -15.53 -3.77 13.91
N VAL A 972 -15.92 -4.89 13.31
CA VAL A 972 -15.49 -5.36 11.99
C VAL A 972 -16.72 -5.69 11.15
N ASP A 973 -16.93 -4.96 10.07
CA ASP A 973 -17.97 -5.24 9.08
C ASP A 973 -17.40 -6.19 8.02
N ALA A 974 -17.98 -7.39 7.88
CA ALA A 974 -17.47 -8.43 6.97
C ALA A 974 -18.56 -9.08 6.13
N LYS A 975 -18.24 -9.38 4.86
CA LYS A 975 -19.20 -9.89 3.87
C LYS A 975 -18.54 -10.85 2.88
N CYS A 976 -19.28 -11.87 2.48
CA CYS A 976 -18.89 -12.86 1.48
C CYS A 976 -19.51 -12.48 0.11
N ALA A 977 -18.73 -12.47 -0.98
CA ALA A 977 -19.27 -12.35 -2.33
C ALA A 977 -18.33 -12.92 -3.41
N GLN A 978 -18.79 -12.96 -4.65
CA GLN A 978 -18.00 -13.41 -5.81
C GLN A 978 -17.07 -12.33 -6.39
N ASN A 979 -17.27 -11.05 -6.06
CA ASN A 979 -16.41 -9.94 -6.45
C ASN A 979 -16.36 -8.83 -5.38
N TRP A 980 -15.30 -8.02 -5.40
CA TRP A 980 -15.02 -7.02 -4.36
C TRP A 980 -16.10 -5.92 -4.29
N TYR A 981 -16.67 -5.49 -5.42
CA TYR A 981 -17.76 -4.50 -5.42
C TYR A 981 -19.01 -5.02 -4.71
N ALA A 982 -19.35 -6.30 -4.91
CA ALA A 982 -20.50 -6.94 -4.28
C ALA A 982 -20.25 -7.31 -2.81
N ALA A 983 -19.00 -7.43 -2.37
CA ALA A 983 -18.61 -7.65 -0.97
C ALA A 983 -18.47 -6.32 -0.17
N LYS A 984 -18.41 -5.17 -0.85
CA LYS A 984 -18.53 -3.85 -0.21
C LYS A 984 -19.99 -3.37 -0.14
#